data_AF-A0A8H3FNL4-F1
#
_entry.id   AF-A0A8H3FNL4-F1
#
_cell.length_a   1.000
_cell.length_b   1.000
_cell.length_c   1.000
_cell.angle_alpha   90.00
_cell.angle_beta   90.00
_cell.angle_gamma   90.00
#
_symmetry.space_group_name_H-M   'P 1'
#
loop_
_entity.id
_entity.type
_entity.pdbx_description
1 polymer ?
#
loop_
_entity_poly.entity_id
_entity_poly.type
_entity_poly.pdbx_seq_one_letter_code
_entity_poly.pdbx_strand_id
1 'polypeptide(L)'
;MDPQIAMQDWQQSLGILDDVGLLSFQNNVLDNPPIPTRAGLYICLNAMLHDRPSFDDNTVIDFLNVRYKDDVSTLATDLILASFDVLANAMYRNESTRSINILRSFLVNKLTIFLQRNYAALIFEPMTVEHCIRQALVRVDPAAFPSFSQMFDPLERNSLLSEARQEFLFACALHQLIPERIIEEILGDVPMQSLPASGRYSKEDLVSQCTTNPAKIDEYIGELENMEGNAGEIASALIEILHALCANNDTMTLKAVCNALYRRPTALDVIMLFTSPINLLQPLCSTLDKWQDHEDQSEYQPVYDEFGSILLFVVLVQHRFGMQLDELGVESSDSFVLKYLNHGSVSRSIDDLSEHENQLLGGWIKGLFDTEGISDELMSMCKPQEFHLLVATLFEQSLKACQANVLALETLRGGFEYLLEPFLLPSLIAGVTWFTNCLWEINDESKNIDTVLPALQTLLKPPSMSHDSSTIHNAVLSVVSKPLSDSLSHVQRQYASRPDITPLLQVLNEHSQERQGTTALNELASWSTTPNGGLLAALRQTIQSLILWSVTSTEGSPPSYTHRQLTDTLRILGAPSVLHLLIDEATEQANSDVALDLITVMILTTSHSTLQSATSKRQLTLRDVLQIEFQTVDELARTDAPRASTIVRLHRRVEALAAPKVDAGVAENGFMAAVGRNGEPAADIDDVLGEAENDLATAQGYLDSGNTTLLGLA
;
A
#
# COMPACT_ATOMS: atom_id res chain seq x y z
N MET A 1 29.09 -59.31 42.40
CA MET A 1 28.14 -58.29 41.91
C MET A 1 28.93 -57.02 41.81
N ASP A 2 29.26 -56.66 40.58
CA ASP A 2 30.23 -55.61 40.27
C ASP A 2 29.49 -54.27 40.11
N PRO A 3 29.81 -53.23 40.89
CA PRO A 3 29.12 -51.93 40.82
C PRO A 3 29.24 -51.23 39.45
N GLN A 4 30.11 -51.69 38.56
CA GLN A 4 30.18 -51.20 37.17
C GLN A 4 29.09 -51.78 36.26
N ILE A 5 28.58 -52.99 36.54
CA ILE A 5 27.52 -53.61 35.72
C ILE A 5 26.16 -53.01 36.06
N ALA A 6 25.93 -52.68 37.34
CA ALA A 6 24.70 -52.00 37.77
C ALA A 6 24.60 -50.54 37.25
N MET A 7 25.73 -49.87 36.99
CA MET A 7 25.76 -48.51 36.44
C MET A 7 25.60 -48.50 34.91
N GLN A 8 26.05 -49.56 34.22
CA GLN A 8 25.80 -49.73 32.78
C GLN A 8 24.34 -50.10 32.47
N ASP A 9 23.70 -50.96 33.28
CA ASP A 9 22.27 -51.27 33.11
C ASP A 9 21.36 -50.08 33.47
N TRP A 10 21.77 -49.22 34.40
CA TRP A 10 21.04 -47.98 34.73
C TRP A 10 21.22 -46.89 33.66
N GLN A 11 22.41 -46.80 33.03
CA GLN A 11 22.68 -45.88 31.92
C GLN A 11 22.08 -46.36 30.57
N GLN A 12 21.84 -47.67 30.39
CA GLN A 12 21.11 -48.17 29.22
C GLN A 12 19.58 -48.08 29.37
N SER A 13 19.05 -47.98 30.59
CA SER A 13 17.59 -47.89 30.83
C SER A 13 17.05 -46.46 30.93
N LEU A 14 17.91 -45.43 30.93
CA LEU A 14 17.54 -44.01 31.01
C LEU A 14 18.27 -43.21 29.93
N GLY A 15 17.63 -43.04 28.76
CA GLY A 15 17.78 -41.81 27.97
C GLY A 15 18.75 -41.79 26.77
N ILE A 16 19.01 -42.89 26.06
CA ILE A 16 19.75 -42.84 24.77
C ILE A 16 19.08 -43.66 23.65
N LEU A 17 17.75 -43.83 23.70
CA LEU A 17 16.99 -44.43 22.59
C LEU A 17 15.94 -43.51 21.97
N ASP A 18 15.78 -42.27 22.44
CA ASP A 18 14.81 -41.33 21.87
C ASP A 18 15.44 -40.24 20.99
N ASP A 19 16.68 -39.79 21.24
CA ASP A 19 17.24 -38.62 20.53
C ASP A 19 17.76 -38.89 19.11
N VAL A 20 18.18 -40.13 18.80
CA VAL A 20 18.62 -40.47 17.43
C VAL A 20 17.41 -40.68 16.50
N GLY A 21 16.22 -40.94 17.05
CA GLY A 21 14.95 -40.97 16.32
C GLY A 21 14.32 -39.58 16.16
N LEU A 22 14.61 -38.63 17.04
CA LEU A 22 14.00 -37.29 17.07
C LEU A 22 14.55 -36.35 15.97
N LEU A 23 15.85 -36.39 15.65
CA LEU A 23 16.40 -35.68 14.47
C LEU A 23 16.04 -36.31 13.11
N SER A 24 15.23 -37.38 13.12
CA SER A 24 14.94 -38.18 11.92
C SER A 24 13.61 -37.82 11.26
N PHE A 25 12.59 -37.36 11.98
CA PHE A 25 11.26 -37.21 11.39
C PHE A 25 11.25 -36.12 10.31
N GLN A 26 11.74 -34.92 10.63
CA GLN A 26 11.81 -33.81 9.68
C GLN A 26 12.54 -34.22 8.40
N ASN A 27 13.73 -34.83 8.50
CA ASN A 27 14.53 -35.27 7.35
C ASN A 27 13.88 -36.43 6.55
N ASN A 28 13.00 -37.20 7.18
CA ASN A 28 12.27 -38.30 6.53
C ASN A 28 10.98 -37.84 5.84
N VAL A 29 10.49 -36.62 6.08
CA VAL A 29 9.36 -36.05 5.35
C VAL A 29 9.83 -35.68 3.95
N LEU A 30 9.33 -36.43 2.96
CA LEU A 30 9.54 -36.16 1.55
C LEU A 30 8.64 -35.02 1.08
N ASP A 31 9.25 -34.08 0.36
CA ASP A 31 8.56 -32.97 -0.28
C ASP A 31 8.17 -33.35 -1.72
N ASN A 32 6.88 -33.19 -2.03
CA ASN A 32 6.40 -33.24 -3.40
C ASN A 32 6.79 -31.94 -4.13
N PRO A 33 7.03 -32.00 -5.46
CA PRO A 33 7.37 -30.81 -6.22
C PRO A 33 6.26 -29.77 -6.08
N PRO A 34 6.60 -28.48 -5.87
CA PRO A 34 5.60 -27.43 -5.76
C PRO A 34 4.84 -27.30 -7.09
N ILE A 35 3.53 -27.13 -7.00
CA ILE A 35 2.64 -26.96 -8.16
C ILE A 35 2.17 -25.50 -8.15
N PRO A 36 2.51 -24.69 -9.17
CA PRO A 36 1.98 -23.34 -9.27
C PRO A 36 0.47 -23.42 -9.60
N THR A 37 -0.38 -23.29 -8.58
CA THR A 37 -1.83 -23.27 -8.79
C THR A 37 -2.30 -21.91 -9.28
N ARG A 38 -3.37 -21.90 -10.09
CA ARG A 38 -4.09 -20.69 -10.52
C ARG A 38 -4.59 -19.88 -9.32
N ALA A 39 -5.14 -20.55 -8.30
CA ALA A 39 -5.60 -19.90 -7.07
C ALA A 39 -4.47 -19.24 -6.27
N GLY A 40 -3.25 -19.78 -6.30
CA GLY A 40 -2.10 -19.17 -5.64
C GLY A 40 -1.81 -17.76 -6.17
N LEU A 41 -1.66 -17.57 -7.49
CA LEU A 41 -1.46 -16.23 -8.05
C LEU A 41 -2.67 -15.31 -7.84
N TYR A 42 -3.87 -15.85 -7.99
CA TYR A 42 -5.11 -15.11 -7.73
C TYR A 42 -5.18 -14.56 -6.29
N ILE A 43 -4.78 -15.36 -5.29
CA ILE A 43 -4.67 -14.90 -3.89
C ILE A 43 -3.59 -13.85 -3.74
N CYS A 44 -2.41 -14.07 -4.34
CA CYS A 44 -1.28 -13.16 -4.28
C CYS A 44 -1.64 -11.77 -4.79
N LEU A 45 -2.25 -11.70 -5.98
CA LEU A 45 -2.66 -10.43 -6.59
C LEU A 45 -3.80 -9.77 -5.81
N ASN A 46 -4.79 -10.54 -5.32
CA ASN A 46 -5.80 -9.98 -4.42
C ASN A 46 -5.15 -9.37 -3.16
N ALA A 47 -4.16 -10.02 -2.56
CA ALA A 47 -3.48 -9.46 -1.39
C ALA A 47 -2.72 -8.15 -1.71
N MET A 48 -2.06 -8.09 -2.87
CA MET A 48 -1.27 -6.92 -3.29
C MET A 48 -2.11 -5.70 -3.71
N LEU A 49 -3.37 -5.90 -4.13
CA LEU A 49 -4.17 -4.85 -4.79
C LEU A 49 -5.42 -4.41 -4.01
N HIS A 50 -5.78 -5.12 -2.95
CA HIS A 50 -7.08 -4.96 -2.27
C HIS A 50 -7.21 -3.73 -1.36
N ASP A 51 -6.12 -3.34 -0.68
CA ASP A 51 -6.09 -2.22 0.27
C ASP A 51 -5.22 -1.10 -0.32
N ARG A 52 -3.95 -1.05 0.09
CA ARG A 52 -2.92 -0.25 -0.58
C ARG A 52 -2.44 -1.03 -1.80
N PRO A 53 -2.56 -0.50 -3.03
CA PRO A 53 -1.89 -1.09 -4.18
C PRO A 53 -0.39 -1.04 -3.90
N SER A 54 0.20 -2.19 -3.57
CA SER A 54 1.63 -2.32 -3.30
C SER A 54 2.15 -3.45 -4.18
N PHE A 55 2.64 -3.09 -5.36
CA PHE A 55 3.26 -4.02 -6.29
C PHE A 55 4.74 -3.66 -6.40
N ASP A 56 5.55 -4.23 -5.51
CA ASP A 56 6.99 -4.11 -5.56
C ASP A 56 7.57 -5.10 -6.59
N ASP A 57 8.15 -4.57 -7.66
CA ASP A 57 8.60 -5.37 -8.80
C ASP A 57 9.64 -6.41 -8.35
N ASN A 58 10.59 -6.04 -7.49
CA ASN A 58 11.65 -6.95 -7.05
C ASN A 58 11.10 -8.12 -6.24
N THR A 59 10.29 -7.85 -5.22
CA THR A 59 9.66 -8.90 -4.40
C THR A 59 8.79 -9.83 -5.24
N VAL A 60 8.05 -9.27 -6.21
CA VAL A 60 7.20 -10.09 -7.10
C VAL A 60 8.04 -10.92 -8.06
N ILE A 61 9.11 -10.37 -8.64
CA ILE A 61 10.02 -11.11 -9.52
C ILE A 61 10.65 -12.28 -8.77
N ASP A 62 11.12 -12.07 -7.54
CA ASP A 62 11.70 -13.14 -6.72
C ASP A 62 10.68 -14.24 -6.43
N PHE A 63 9.48 -13.86 -5.98
CA PHE A 63 8.38 -14.80 -5.74
C PHE A 63 8.03 -15.61 -6.99
N LEU A 64 7.86 -14.95 -8.14
CA LEU A 64 7.49 -15.59 -9.41
C LEU A 64 8.60 -16.52 -9.92
N ASN A 65 9.85 -16.09 -9.85
CA ASN A 65 10.99 -16.90 -10.30
C ASN A 65 11.19 -18.14 -9.43
N VAL A 66 10.99 -18.06 -8.10
CA VAL A 66 11.06 -19.26 -7.25
C VAL A 66 9.89 -20.20 -7.53
N ARG A 67 8.69 -19.64 -7.75
CA ARG A 67 7.46 -20.39 -7.99
C ARG A 67 7.45 -21.14 -9.32
N TYR A 68 7.89 -20.50 -10.41
CA TYR A 68 7.84 -21.04 -11.76
C TYR A 68 9.19 -21.56 -12.28
N LYS A 69 10.29 -21.26 -11.57
CA LYS A 69 11.66 -21.66 -11.96
C LYS A 69 11.98 -21.18 -13.37
N ASP A 70 12.22 -22.11 -14.29
CA ASP A 70 12.60 -21.82 -15.67
C ASP A 70 11.40 -21.73 -16.65
N ASP A 71 10.17 -21.96 -16.17
CA ASP A 71 8.96 -21.92 -17.02
C ASP A 71 8.33 -20.52 -17.09
N VAL A 72 9.00 -19.63 -17.82
CA VAL A 72 8.57 -18.25 -18.04
C VAL A 72 7.27 -18.16 -18.85
N SER A 73 7.02 -19.12 -19.75
CA SER A 73 5.79 -19.15 -20.57
C SER A 73 4.53 -19.38 -19.74
N THR A 74 4.56 -20.37 -18.84
CA THR A 74 3.44 -20.65 -17.94
C THR A 74 3.28 -19.51 -16.94
N LEU A 75 4.38 -18.95 -16.41
CA LEU A 75 4.37 -17.77 -15.56
C LEU A 75 3.61 -16.61 -16.21
N ALA A 76 3.99 -16.23 -17.44
CA ALA A 76 3.38 -15.09 -18.13
C ALA A 76 1.88 -15.35 -18.39
N THR A 77 1.54 -16.56 -18.82
CA THR A 77 0.14 -16.96 -19.08
C THR A 77 -0.71 -16.89 -17.81
N ASP A 78 -0.22 -17.48 -16.71
CA ASP A 78 -0.94 -17.54 -15.45
C ASP A 78 -1.05 -16.16 -14.79
N LEU A 79 -0.03 -15.31 -14.91
CA LEU A 79 -0.06 -13.94 -14.37
C LEU A 79 -1.10 -13.08 -15.11
N ILE A 80 -1.18 -13.18 -16.43
CA ILE A 80 -2.21 -12.49 -17.22
C ILE A 80 -3.59 -13.00 -16.81
N LEU A 81 -3.79 -14.32 -16.78
CA LEU A 81 -5.07 -14.93 -16.42
C LEU A 81 -5.51 -14.54 -15.00
N ALA A 82 -4.62 -14.63 -14.01
CA ALA A 82 -4.90 -14.27 -12.63
C ALA A 82 -5.28 -12.78 -12.49
N SER A 83 -4.69 -11.90 -13.30
CA SER A 83 -5.02 -10.47 -13.32
C SER A 83 -6.45 -10.22 -13.82
N PHE A 84 -6.89 -10.93 -14.86
CA PHE A 84 -8.29 -10.92 -15.30
C PHE A 84 -9.23 -11.54 -14.25
N ASP A 85 -8.83 -12.62 -13.59
CA ASP A 85 -9.63 -13.26 -12.54
C ASP A 85 -9.87 -12.33 -11.34
N VAL A 86 -8.85 -11.58 -10.90
CA VAL A 86 -8.98 -10.59 -9.82
C VAL A 86 -9.98 -9.50 -10.21
N LEU A 87 -9.91 -9.03 -11.47
CA LEU A 87 -10.81 -8.00 -11.98
C LEU A 87 -12.27 -8.51 -12.11
N ALA A 88 -12.46 -9.74 -12.60
CA ALA A 88 -13.77 -10.39 -12.66
C ALA A 88 -14.37 -10.59 -11.26
N ASN A 89 -13.58 -11.05 -10.30
CA ASN A 89 -14.00 -11.21 -8.91
C ASN A 89 -14.47 -9.89 -8.30
N ALA A 90 -13.76 -8.78 -8.53
CA ALA A 90 -14.18 -7.46 -8.05
C ALA A 90 -15.54 -7.02 -8.63
N MET A 91 -15.80 -7.33 -9.90
CA MET A 91 -17.11 -7.11 -10.52
C MET A 91 -18.20 -7.98 -9.90
N TYR A 92 -17.97 -9.29 -9.75
CA TYR A 92 -18.97 -10.20 -9.16
C TYR A 92 -19.31 -9.87 -7.72
N ARG A 93 -18.34 -9.35 -6.97
CA ARG A 93 -18.50 -8.89 -5.58
C ARG A 93 -19.12 -7.50 -5.46
N ASN A 94 -19.38 -6.81 -6.58
CA ASN A 94 -19.87 -5.43 -6.63
C ASN A 94 -18.96 -4.48 -5.82
N GLU A 95 -17.64 -4.64 -5.95
CA GLU A 95 -16.69 -3.70 -5.35
C GLU A 95 -16.87 -2.29 -5.93
N SER A 96 -16.38 -1.27 -5.21
CA SER A 96 -16.51 0.13 -5.64
C SER A 96 -15.86 0.38 -7.01
N THR A 97 -16.40 1.33 -7.78
CA THR A 97 -15.81 1.77 -9.06
C THR A 97 -14.33 2.16 -8.92
N ARG A 98 -13.94 2.75 -7.79
CA ARG A 98 -12.53 3.07 -7.48
C ARG A 98 -11.66 1.80 -7.45
N SER A 99 -12.15 0.73 -6.82
CA SER A 99 -11.43 -0.55 -6.74
C SER A 99 -11.37 -1.26 -8.10
N ILE A 100 -12.43 -1.17 -8.90
CA ILE A 100 -12.43 -1.69 -10.26
C ILE A 100 -11.43 -0.92 -11.13
N ASN A 101 -11.40 0.42 -11.04
CA ASN A 101 -10.50 1.26 -11.84
C ASN A 101 -9.02 0.97 -11.54
N ILE A 102 -8.63 0.79 -10.28
CA ILE A 102 -7.24 0.46 -9.96
C ILE A 102 -6.84 -0.93 -10.46
N LEU A 103 -7.74 -1.92 -10.39
CA LEU A 103 -7.49 -3.26 -10.94
C LEU A 103 -7.39 -3.23 -12.47
N ARG A 104 -8.21 -2.40 -13.14
CA ARG A 104 -8.08 -2.14 -14.59
C ARG A 104 -6.74 -1.48 -14.91
N SER A 105 -6.34 -0.45 -14.16
CA SER A 105 -5.04 0.21 -14.37
C SER A 105 -3.86 -0.74 -14.09
N PHE A 106 -3.98 -1.62 -13.10
CA PHE A 106 -3.00 -2.68 -12.87
C PHE A 106 -2.89 -3.60 -14.10
N LEU A 107 -4.02 -4.11 -14.61
CA LEU A 107 -4.07 -4.98 -15.78
C LEU A 107 -3.49 -4.30 -17.03
N VAL A 108 -3.89 -3.06 -17.31
CA VAL A 108 -3.58 -2.37 -18.57
C VAL A 108 -2.20 -1.69 -18.51
N ASN A 109 -1.91 -0.96 -17.44
CA ASN A 109 -0.68 -0.17 -17.32
C ASN A 109 0.45 -0.97 -16.65
N LYS A 110 0.23 -1.46 -15.41
CA LYS A 110 1.31 -2.05 -14.61
C LYS A 110 1.78 -3.39 -15.14
N LEU A 111 0.86 -4.33 -15.39
CA LEU A 111 1.16 -5.68 -15.86
C LEU A 111 1.86 -5.66 -17.22
N THR A 112 1.37 -4.84 -18.15
CA THR A 112 1.94 -4.72 -19.50
C THR A 112 3.41 -4.30 -19.45
N ILE A 113 3.72 -3.23 -18.71
CA ILE A 113 5.09 -2.75 -18.54
C ILE A 113 5.95 -3.81 -17.81
N PHE A 114 5.38 -4.46 -16.79
CA PHE A 114 6.07 -5.48 -16.03
C PHE A 114 6.46 -6.70 -16.90
N LEU A 115 5.56 -7.18 -17.75
CA LEU A 115 5.85 -8.27 -18.70
C LEU A 115 6.91 -7.86 -19.72
N GLN A 116 6.80 -6.64 -20.26
CA GLN A 116 7.73 -6.10 -21.26
C GLN A 116 9.16 -5.99 -20.72
N ARG A 117 9.32 -5.42 -19.50
CA ARG A 117 10.64 -5.17 -18.93
C ARG A 117 11.32 -6.43 -18.41
N ASN A 118 10.56 -7.39 -17.86
CA ASN A 118 11.14 -8.50 -17.10
C ASN A 118 11.15 -9.84 -17.84
N TYR A 119 10.18 -10.11 -18.73
CA TYR A 119 9.98 -11.46 -19.27
C TYR A 119 9.94 -11.54 -20.79
N ALA A 120 9.67 -10.44 -21.50
CA ALA A 120 9.55 -10.47 -22.96
C ALA A 120 10.81 -10.99 -23.67
N ALA A 121 12.01 -10.64 -23.18
CA ALA A 121 13.28 -11.09 -23.74
C ALA A 121 13.70 -12.51 -23.31
N LEU A 122 13.04 -13.08 -22.29
CA LEU A 122 13.34 -14.41 -21.75
C LEU A 122 12.53 -15.53 -22.41
N ILE A 123 11.51 -15.18 -23.20
CA ILE A 123 10.67 -16.14 -23.92
C ILE A 123 11.30 -16.39 -25.29
N PHE A 124 11.87 -17.59 -25.45
CA PHE A 124 12.56 -18.02 -26.67
C PHE A 124 11.64 -18.79 -27.63
N GLU A 125 11.92 -18.69 -28.93
CA GLU A 125 11.22 -19.45 -29.97
C GLU A 125 11.26 -20.97 -29.70
N PRO A 126 10.18 -21.72 -29.95
CA PRO A 126 8.99 -21.35 -30.74
C PRO A 126 7.88 -20.64 -29.95
N MET A 127 8.06 -20.41 -28.64
CA MET A 127 7.08 -19.69 -27.83
C MET A 127 7.30 -18.18 -27.95
N THR A 128 6.21 -17.41 -27.92
CA THR A 128 6.24 -15.94 -27.98
C THR A 128 5.35 -15.36 -26.88
N VAL A 129 5.57 -14.09 -26.52
CA VAL A 129 4.66 -13.38 -25.60
C VAL A 129 3.23 -13.36 -26.16
N GLU A 130 3.09 -13.23 -27.48
CA GLU A 130 1.80 -13.35 -28.18
C GLU A 130 1.10 -14.68 -27.86
N HIS A 131 1.83 -15.81 -27.89
CA HIS A 131 1.26 -17.11 -27.57
C HIS A 131 0.72 -17.15 -26.13
N CYS A 132 1.49 -16.62 -25.17
CA CYS A 132 1.08 -16.55 -23.77
C CYS A 132 -0.18 -15.69 -23.58
N ILE A 133 -0.25 -14.54 -24.24
CA ILE A 133 -1.43 -13.65 -24.22
C ILE A 133 -2.65 -14.37 -24.80
N ARG A 134 -2.53 -15.04 -25.96
CA ARG A 134 -3.62 -15.80 -26.57
C ARG A 134 -4.10 -16.93 -25.66
N GLN A 135 -3.17 -17.67 -25.07
CA GLN A 135 -3.49 -18.78 -24.17
C GLN A 135 -4.21 -18.31 -22.90
N ALA A 136 -3.82 -17.16 -22.35
CA ALA A 136 -4.49 -16.56 -21.21
C ALA A 136 -5.91 -16.09 -21.57
N LEU A 137 -6.06 -15.34 -22.67
CA LEU A 137 -7.35 -14.76 -23.07
C LEU A 137 -8.42 -15.79 -23.43
N VAL A 138 -8.03 -16.97 -23.93
CA VAL A 138 -8.97 -18.09 -24.17
C VAL A 138 -9.59 -18.61 -22.86
N ARG A 139 -8.88 -18.47 -21.73
CA ARG A 139 -9.32 -18.96 -20.41
C ARG A 139 -10.03 -17.90 -19.57
N VAL A 140 -10.04 -16.65 -20.02
CA VAL A 140 -10.72 -15.54 -19.35
C VAL A 140 -12.23 -15.78 -19.33
N ASP A 141 -12.87 -15.46 -18.20
CA ASP A 141 -14.31 -15.66 -18.03
C ASP A 141 -15.14 -14.81 -19.01
N PRO A 142 -15.84 -15.42 -19.98
CA PRO A 142 -16.63 -14.68 -20.96
C PRO A 142 -17.84 -13.98 -20.33
N ALA A 143 -18.31 -14.41 -19.16
CA ALA A 143 -19.43 -13.76 -18.48
C ALA A 143 -19.03 -12.42 -17.84
N ALA A 144 -17.75 -12.26 -17.45
CA ALA A 144 -17.23 -10.99 -16.96
C ALA A 144 -16.77 -10.07 -18.09
N PHE A 145 -16.22 -10.66 -19.15
CA PHE A 145 -15.63 -9.95 -20.29
C PHE A 145 -16.30 -10.38 -21.61
N PRO A 146 -17.57 -9.98 -21.83
CA PRO A 146 -18.32 -10.34 -23.02
C PRO A 146 -17.67 -9.78 -24.29
N SER A 147 -17.94 -10.42 -25.43
CA SER A 147 -17.49 -9.88 -26.73
C SER A 147 -18.25 -8.59 -27.06
N PHE A 148 -17.67 -7.76 -27.93
CA PHE A 148 -18.28 -6.48 -28.29
C PHE A 148 -19.66 -6.65 -28.93
N SER A 149 -19.79 -7.66 -29.78
CA SER A 149 -21.05 -8.09 -30.39
C SER A 149 -22.17 -8.41 -29.37
N GLN A 150 -21.84 -8.81 -28.14
CA GLN A 150 -22.80 -9.14 -27.07
C GLN A 150 -23.23 -7.90 -26.26
N MET A 151 -22.46 -6.80 -26.30
CA MET A 151 -22.73 -5.59 -25.51
C MET A 151 -23.96 -4.79 -25.96
N PHE A 152 -24.46 -5.04 -27.17
CA PHE A 152 -25.66 -4.38 -27.69
C PHE A 152 -26.97 -5.09 -27.32
N ASP A 153 -26.91 -6.13 -26.48
CA ASP A 153 -28.12 -6.73 -25.93
C ASP A 153 -28.74 -5.79 -24.87
N PRO A 154 -29.94 -5.21 -25.11
CA PRO A 154 -30.59 -4.30 -24.17
C PRO A 154 -30.96 -4.92 -22.82
N LEU A 155 -30.78 -6.24 -22.65
CA LEU A 155 -30.99 -6.96 -21.40
C LEU A 155 -29.74 -7.02 -20.51
N GLU A 156 -28.54 -6.79 -21.06
CA GLU A 156 -27.28 -6.81 -20.32
C GLU A 156 -26.84 -5.38 -19.98
N ARG A 157 -26.71 -5.07 -18.69
CA ARG A 157 -26.13 -3.79 -18.24
C ARG A 157 -24.71 -3.71 -18.81
N ASN A 158 -24.37 -2.58 -19.46
CA ASN A 158 -23.00 -2.21 -19.83
C ASN A 158 -22.00 -2.71 -18.77
N SER A 159 -21.26 -3.78 -19.07
CA SER A 159 -20.25 -4.29 -18.15
C SER A 159 -19.18 -3.21 -18.01
N LEU A 160 -18.86 -2.80 -16.78
CA LEU A 160 -17.74 -1.89 -16.51
C LEU A 160 -16.39 -2.41 -17.04
N LEU A 161 -16.35 -3.68 -17.45
CA LEU A 161 -15.18 -4.41 -17.92
C LEU A 161 -15.21 -4.72 -19.43
N SER A 162 -16.22 -4.24 -20.15
CA SER A 162 -16.39 -4.46 -21.59
C SER A 162 -15.12 -4.16 -22.39
N GLU A 163 -14.48 -3.04 -22.08
CA GLU A 163 -13.31 -2.54 -22.80
C GLU A 163 -11.99 -3.15 -22.30
N ALA A 164 -11.98 -3.81 -21.14
CA ALA A 164 -10.74 -4.21 -20.46
C ALA A 164 -9.85 -5.14 -21.31
N ARG A 165 -10.45 -6.05 -22.10
CA ARG A 165 -9.70 -6.92 -23.02
C ARG A 165 -9.02 -6.12 -24.13
N GLN A 166 -9.72 -5.13 -24.68
CA GLN A 166 -9.23 -4.29 -25.76
C GLN A 166 -8.15 -3.33 -25.26
N GLU A 167 -8.39 -2.66 -24.13
CA GLU A 167 -7.42 -1.77 -23.47
C GLU A 167 -6.10 -2.49 -23.19
N PHE A 168 -6.19 -3.71 -22.63
CA PHE A 168 -5.01 -4.54 -22.37
C PHE A 168 -4.23 -4.87 -23.64
N LEU A 169 -4.92 -5.25 -24.73
CA LEU A 169 -4.26 -5.58 -26.00
C LEU A 169 -3.62 -4.35 -26.67
N PHE A 170 -4.26 -3.18 -26.62
CA PHE A 170 -3.64 -1.95 -27.14
C PHE A 170 -2.45 -1.52 -26.31
N ALA A 171 -2.49 -1.65 -24.99
CA ALA A 171 -1.31 -1.42 -24.15
C ALA A 171 -0.18 -2.42 -24.50
N CYS A 172 -0.50 -3.70 -24.70
CA CYS A 172 0.47 -4.70 -25.15
C CYS A 172 1.10 -4.32 -26.50
N ALA A 173 0.31 -3.80 -27.44
CA ALA A 173 0.81 -3.34 -28.74
C ALA A 173 1.68 -2.09 -28.62
N LEU A 174 1.28 -1.13 -27.77
CA LEU A 174 2.05 0.08 -27.48
C LEU A 174 3.46 -0.26 -26.94
N HIS A 175 3.54 -1.29 -26.10
CA HIS A 175 4.78 -1.79 -25.51
C HIS A 175 5.47 -2.89 -26.31
N GLN A 176 5.02 -3.13 -27.56
CA GLN A 176 5.63 -4.06 -28.51
C GLN A 176 5.63 -5.54 -28.04
N LEU A 177 4.74 -5.91 -27.13
CA LEU A 177 4.52 -7.31 -26.75
C LEU A 177 3.79 -8.09 -27.85
N ILE A 178 2.95 -7.40 -28.62
CA ILE A 178 2.24 -7.92 -29.79
C ILE A 178 2.22 -6.87 -30.91
N PRO A 179 2.11 -7.27 -32.17
CA PRO A 179 1.86 -6.33 -33.26
C PRO A 179 0.39 -5.86 -33.27
N GLU A 180 0.11 -4.59 -33.62
CA GLU A 180 -1.26 -4.05 -33.65
C GLU A 180 -2.21 -4.85 -34.57
N ARG A 181 -1.69 -5.36 -35.69
CA ARG A 181 -2.46 -6.08 -36.72
C ARG A 181 -3.17 -7.36 -36.24
N ILE A 182 -2.75 -7.95 -35.11
CA ILE A 182 -3.37 -9.18 -34.59
C ILE A 182 -4.44 -8.92 -33.55
N ILE A 183 -4.65 -7.67 -33.12
CA ILE A 183 -5.63 -7.33 -32.07
C ILE A 183 -7.04 -7.76 -32.49
N GLU A 184 -7.44 -7.45 -33.72
CA GLU A 184 -8.75 -7.85 -34.28
C GLU A 184 -8.90 -9.39 -34.30
N GLU A 185 -7.83 -10.11 -34.63
CA GLU A 185 -7.84 -11.58 -34.65
C GLU A 185 -8.01 -12.17 -33.23
N ILE A 186 -7.36 -11.60 -32.22
CA ILE A 186 -7.43 -12.06 -30.83
C ILE A 186 -8.79 -11.71 -30.21
N LEU A 187 -9.35 -10.54 -30.51
CA LEU A 187 -10.66 -10.11 -30.03
C LEU A 187 -11.80 -10.87 -30.72
N GLY A 188 -11.64 -11.17 -32.01
CA GLY A 188 -12.69 -11.73 -32.86
C GLY A 188 -13.72 -10.71 -33.33
N ASP A 189 -13.53 -9.43 -33.02
CA ASP A 189 -14.39 -8.29 -33.34
C ASP A 189 -13.52 -7.06 -33.70
N VAL A 190 -14.08 -6.10 -34.43
CA VAL A 190 -13.38 -4.84 -34.79
C VAL A 190 -13.21 -3.97 -33.54
N PRO A 191 -11.97 -3.56 -33.19
CA PRO A 191 -11.74 -2.73 -32.02
C PRO A 191 -12.34 -1.33 -32.17
N MET A 192 -12.81 -0.76 -31.06
CA MET A 192 -13.32 0.61 -30.99
C MET A 192 -12.24 1.66 -30.69
N GLN A 193 -11.15 1.25 -30.06
CA GLN A 193 -10.01 2.11 -29.73
C GLN A 193 -8.92 1.93 -30.79
N SER A 194 -7.99 2.87 -30.82
CA SER A 194 -6.75 2.81 -31.58
C SER A 194 -5.58 3.06 -30.63
N LEU A 195 -4.35 2.84 -31.11
CA LEU A 195 -3.18 3.27 -30.36
C LEU A 195 -3.24 4.80 -30.07
N PRO A 196 -2.74 5.24 -28.91
CA PRO A 196 -2.65 6.67 -28.59
C PRO A 196 -1.85 7.43 -29.64
N ALA A 197 -2.34 8.61 -30.05
CA ALA A 197 -1.67 9.45 -31.05
C ALA A 197 -0.27 9.88 -30.62
N SER A 198 -0.06 10.03 -29.30
CA SER A 198 1.21 10.37 -28.69
C SER A 198 2.24 9.23 -28.71
N GLY A 199 1.80 8.00 -28.99
CA GLY A 199 2.65 6.81 -28.90
C GLY A 199 3.09 6.49 -27.48
N ARG A 200 4.16 5.69 -27.37
CA ARG A 200 4.74 5.29 -26.08
C ARG A 200 5.58 6.44 -25.52
N TYR A 201 5.36 6.81 -24.26
CA TYR A 201 6.17 7.81 -23.59
C TYR A 201 7.54 7.29 -23.13
N SER A 202 8.50 8.21 -23.02
CA SER A 202 9.77 8.01 -22.31
C SER A 202 9.83 8.94 -21.12
N LYS A 203 10.33 8.45 -19.98
CA LYS A 203 10.49 9.22 -18.76
C LYS A 203 11.28 10.52 -19.00
N GLU A 204 12.40 10.43 -19.72
CA GLU A 204 13.32 11.55 -19.97
C GLU A 204 12.63 12.67 -20.77
N ASP A 205 11.84 12.30 -21.77
CA ASP A 205 11.09 13.25 -22.59
C ASP A 205 9.98 13.95 -21.80
N LEU A 206 9.30 13.21 -20.92
CA LEU A 206 8.27 13.76 -20.03
C LEU A 206 8.87 14.75 -19.02
N VAL A 207 9.98 14.38 -18.37
CA VAL A 207 10.70 15.26 -17.43
C VAL A 207 11.15 16.54 -18.13
N SER A 208 11.73 16.43 -19.33
CA SER A 208 12.15 17.59 -20.13
C SER A 208 10.98 18.52 -20.50
N GLN A 209 9.84 17.95 -20.90
CA GLN A 209 8.64 18.71 -21.26
C GLN A 209 8.02 19.43 -20.06
N CYS A 210 7.93 18.77 -18.90
CA CYS A 210 7.40 19.37 -17.67
C CYS A 210 8.33 20.45 -17.11
N THR A 211 9.65 20.24 -17.18
CA THR A 211 10.63 21.25 -16.75
C THR A 211 10.55 22.51 -17.60
N THR A 212 10.30 22.35 -18.91
CA THR A 212 10.15 23.49 -19.84
C THR A 212 8.77 24.17 -19.72
N ASN A 213 7.72 23.40 -19.40
CA ASN A 213 6.37 23.91 -19.25
C ASN A 213 5.64 23.23 -18.07
N PRO A 214 5.70 23.83 -16.86
CA PRO A 214 5.08 23.27 -15.66
C PRO A 214 3.57 23.04 -15.77
N ALA A 215 2.86 23.73 -16.68
CA ALA A 215 1.42 23.52 -16.88
C ALA A 215 1.08 22.12 -17.42
N LYS A 216 2.02 21.44 -18.09
CA LYS A 216 1.84 20.06 -18.58
C LYS A 216 1.74 19.04 -17.45
N ILE A 217 2.20 19.38 -16.25
CA ILE A 217 2.15 18.46 -15.10
C ILE A 217 0.69 18.07 -14.79
N ASP A 218 -0.24 19.03 -14.80
CA ASP A 218 -1.66 18.75 -14.53
C ASP A 218 -2.31 17.91 -15.65
N GLU A 219 -1.89 18.12 -16.90
CA GLU A 219 -2.32 17.33 -18.07
C GLU A 219 -1.90 15.87 -17.91
N TYR A 220 -0.61 15.61 -17.67
CA TYR A 220 -0.11 14.25 -17.47
C TYR A 220 -0.66 13.57 -16.22
N ILE A 221 -0.92 14.31 -15.14
CA ILE A 221 -1.63 13.75 -13.97
C ILE A 221 -3.04 13.28 -14.37
N GLY A 222 -3.73 14.01 -15.24
CA GLY A 222 -5.02 13.59 -15.80
C GLY A 222 -4.91 12.32 -16.65
N GLU A 223 -3.84 12.19 -17.45
CA GLU A 223 -3.60 11.03 -18.31
C GLU A 223 -3.31 9.72 -17.56
N LEU A 224 -2.89 9.77 -16.28
CA LEU A 224 -2.69 8.56 -15.46
C LEU A 224 -3.94 7.69 -15.34
N GLU A 225 -5.12 8.29 -15.50
CA GLU A 225 -6.40 7.60 -15.42
C GLU A 225 -6.84 7.01 -16.77
N ASN A 226 -6.17 7.39 -17.86
CA ASN A 226 -6.42 6.87 -19.20
C ASN A 226 -5.80 5.47 -19.28
N MET A 227 -6.64 4.45 -19.50
CA MET A 227 -6.24 3.04 -19.59
C MET A 227 -5.51 2.75 -20.92
N GLU A 228 -4.39 3.42 -21.15
CA GLU A 228 -3.70 3.48 -22.45
C GLU A 228 -2.31 2.82 -22.44
N GLY A 229 -1.81 2.38 -21.29
CA GLY A 229 -0.50 1.72 -21.14
C GLY A 229 0.65 2.66 -20.78
N ASN A 230 0.45 3.99 -20.78
CA ASN A 230 1.51 4.97 -20.54
C ASN A 230 1.67 5.41 -19.07
N ALA A 231 0.76 5.02 -18.17
CA ALA A 231 0.72 5.56 -16.81
C ALA A 231 2.01 5.31 -15.99
N GLY A 232 2.74 4.22 -16.25
CA GLY A 232 3.99 3.93 -15.54
C GLY A 232 5.13 4.89 -15.85
N GLU A 233 5.26 5.33 -17.11
CA GLU A 233 6.28 6.31 -17.50
C GLU A 233 5.94 7.71 -16.97
N ILE A 234 4.65 8.05 -16.96
CA ILE A 234 4.13 9.28 -16.36
C ILE A 234 4.40 9.30 -14.86
N ALA A 235 4.02 8.24 -14.13
CA ALA A 235 4.24 8.15 -12.69
C ALA A 235 5.73 8.29 -12.33
N SER A 236 6.61 7.60 -13.08
CA SER A 236 8.06 7.70 -12.89
C SER A 236 8.59 9.12 -13.11
N ALA A 237 8.16 9.80 -14.18
CA ALA A 237 8.54 11.18 -14.46
C ALA A 237 8.03 12.15 -13.37
N LEU A 238 6.80 11.97 -12.88
CA LEU A 238 6.24 12.81 -11.81
C LEU A 238 7.01 12.67 -10.50
N ILE A 239 7.44 11.46 -10.14
CA ILE A 239 8.26 11.24 -8.94
C ILE A 239 9.63 11.92 -9.09
N GLU A 240 10.27 11.82 -10.25
CA GLU A 240 11.54 12.49 -10.52
C GLU A 240 11.42 14.03 -10.46
N ILE A 241 10.36 14.58 -11.05
CA ILE A 241 10.06 16.02 -10.98
C ILE A 241 9.83 16.44 -9.53
N LEU A 242 9.04 15.68 -8.76
CA LEU A 242 8.78 15.98 -7.35
C LEU A 242 10.08 15.99 -6.53
N HIS A 243 10.97 15.02 -6.77
CA HIS A 243 12.28 14.97 -6.12
C HIS A 243 13.13 16.19 -6.48
N ALA A 244 13.16 16.57 -7.77
CA ALA A 244 13.89 17.74 -8.24
C ALA A 244 13.36 19.05 -7.63
N LEU A 245 12.03 19.21 -7.53
CA LEU A 245 11.40 20.38 -6.91
C LEU A 245 11.75 20.47 -5.41
N CYS A 246 11.74 19.34 -4.69
CA CYS A 246 12.17 19.29 -3.29
C CYS A 246 13.66 19.64 -3.14
N ALA A 247 14.53 19.09 -3.98
CA ALA A 247 15.97 19.34 -3.93
C ALA A 247 16.33 20.81 -4.22
N ASN A 248 15.56 21.47 -5.09
CA ASN A 248 15.75 22.86 -5.47
C ASN A 248 15.00 23.86 -4.57
N ASN A 249 14.20 23.40 -3.61
CA ASN A 249 13.27 24.21 -2.81
C ASN A 249 12.31 25.07 -3.66
N ASP A 250 11.82 24.55 -4.79
CA ASP A 250 10.75 25.20 -5.58
C ASP A 250 9.38 24.85 -4.97
N THR A 251 9.07 25.50 -3.85
CA THR A 251 7.88 25.25 -3.03
C THR A 251 6.58 25.67 -3.71
N MET A 252 6.61 26.70 -4.56
CA MET A 252 5.44 27.16 -5.31
C MET A 252 5.00 26.13 -6.35
N THR A 253 5.93 25.60 -7.14
CA THR A 253 5.59 24.58 -8.15
C THR A 253 5.28 23.26 -7.46
N LEU A 254 6.00 22.91 -6.38
CA LEU A 254 5.70 21.74 -5.56
C LEU A 254 4.28 21.76 -4.99
N LYS A 255 3.82 22.91 -4.48
CA LYS A 255 2.42 23.13 -4.08
C LYS A 255 1.47 22.84 -5.24
N ALA A 256 1.74 23.36 -6.43
CA ALA A 256 0.86 23.15 -7.59
C ALA A 256 0.74 21.65 -7.95
N VAL A 257 1.84 20.90 -7.89
CA VAL A 257 1.83 19.43 -8.07
C VAL A 257 1.03 18.73 -6.98
N CYS A 258 1.28 19.06 -5.71
CA CYS A 258 0.54 18.49 -4.57
C CYS A 258 -0.97 18.73 -4.71
N ASN A 259 -1.36 19.95 -5.09
CA ASN A 259 -2.74 20.35 -5.33
C ASN A 259 -3.35 19.58 -6.50
N ALA A 260 -2.63 19.39 -7.61
CA ALA A 260 -3.11 18.59 -8.73
C ALA A 260 -3.36 17.12 -8.35
N LEU A 261 -2.49 16.55 -7.49
CA LEU A 261 -2.56 15.14 -7.08
C LEU A 261 -3.68 14.87 -6.07
N TYR A 262 -3.81 15.62 -4.97
CA TYR A 262 -4.88 15.31 -4.01
C TYR A 262 -6.29 15.60 -4.56
N ARG A 263 -6.40 16.43 -5.62
CA ARG A 263 -7.65 16.64 -6.37
C ARG A 263 -8.08 15.42 -7.17
N ARG A 264 -7.15 14.52 -7.50
CA ARG A 264 -7.36 13.32 -8.32
C ARG A 264 -6.93 12.07 -7.54
N PRO A 265 -7.77 11.61 -6.58
CA PRO A 265 -7.44 10.45 -5.74
C PRO A 265 -7.17 9.16 -6.55
N THR A 266 -7.81 9.03 -7.71
CA THR A 266 -7.61 7.93 -8.66
C THR A 266 -6.23 7.96 -9.30
N ALA A 267 -5.74 9.12 -9.77
CA ALA A 267 -4.36 9.26 -10.25
C ALA A 267 -3.33 8.90 -9.17
N LEU A 268 -3.56 9.29 -7.90
CA LEU A 268 -2.70 8.93 -6.78
C LEU A 268 -2.69 7.40 -6.55
N ASP A 269 -3.84 6.73 -6.62
CA ASP A 269 -3.90 5.26 -6.53
C ASP A 269 -3.07 4.59 -7.64
N VAL A 270 -3.12 5.13 -8.87
CA VAL A 270 -2.33 4.63 -10.00
C VAL A 270 -0.84 4.85 -9.78
N ILE A 271 -0.41 6.01 -9.29
CA ILE A 271 1.01 6.28 -8.96
C ILE A 271 1.54 5.23 -7.99
N MET A 272 0.75 4.85 -6.98
CA MET A 272 1.14 3.84 -5.99
C MET A 272 1.34 2.42 -6.57
N LEU A 273 0.86 2.12 -7.78
CA LEU A 273 1.22 0.87 -8.47
C LEU A 273 2.69 0.85 -8.95
N PHE A 274 3.30 2.03 -9.11
CA PHE A 274 4.61 2.19 -9.73
C PHE A 274 5.69 2.68 -8.77
N THR A 275 5.33 3.15 -7.58
CA THR A 275 6.28 3.68 -6.59
C THR A 275 5.94 3.23 -5.18
N SER A 276 6.95 3.16 -4.31
CA SER A 276 6.75 2.93 -2.89
C SER A 276 6.30 4.23 -2.20
N PRO A 277 5.56 4.13 -1.09
CA PRO A 277 5.14 5.32 -0.35
C PRO A 277 6.31 6.14 0.18
N ILE A 278 7.38 5.47 0.63
CA ILE A 278 8.63 6.10 1.09
C ILE A 278 9.23 6.97 -0.01
N ASN A 279 9.30 6.46 -1.26
CA ASN A 279 9.85 7.21 -2.38
C ASN A 279 9.03 8.46 -2.72
N LEU A 280 7.72 8.47 -2.46
CA LEU A 280 6.87 9.64 -2.65
C LEU A 280 6.98 10.64 -1.49
N LEU A 281 6.98 10.16 -0.24
CA LEU A 281 6.81 11.00 0.94
C LEU A 281 8.11 11.49 1.57
N GLN A 282 9.19 10.71 1.53
CA GLN A 282 10.42 11.06 2.23
C GLN A 282 11.00 12.43 1.80
N PRO A 283 11.04 12.79 0.49
CA PRO A 283 11.52 14.11 0.07
C PRO A 283 10.64 15.24 0.59
N LEU A 284 9.31 15.07 0.56
CA LEU A 284 8.34 16.04 1.06
C LEU A 284 8.48 16.24 2.57
N CYS A 285 8.64 15.15 3.32
CA CYS A 285 8.85 15.21 4.77
C CYS A 285 10.16 15.94 5.09
N SER A 286 11.24 15.67 4.37
CA SER A 286 12.50 16.40 4.53
C SER A 286 12.35 17.89 4.22
N THR A 287 11.59 18.27 3.20
CA THR A 287 11.31 19.68 2.87
C THR A 287 10.52 20.36 3.99
N LEU A 288 9.48 19.71 4.52
CA LEU A 288 8.68 20.22 5.63
C LEU A 288 9.50 20.34 6.93
N ASP A 289 10.39 19.40 7.21
CA ASP A 289 11.24 19.41 8.41
C ASP A 289 12.30 20.51 8.36
N LYS A 290 12.87 20.77 7.17
CA LYS A 290 13.94 21.75 6.95
C LYS A 290 13.43 23.11 6.49
N TRP A 291 12.13 23.38 6.61
CA TRP A 291 11.52 24.61 6.13
C TRP A 291 12.20 25.86 6.73
N GLN A 292 12.61 26.78 5.87
CA GLN A 292 13.26 28.04 6.24
C GLN A 292 12.63 29.17 5.43
N ASP A 293 12.41 30.30 6.08
CA ASP A 293 11.94 31.51 5.41
C ASP A 293 13.05 32.10 4.54
N HIS A 294 12.70 32.59 3.35
CA HIS A 294 13.67 33.24 2.48
C HIS A 294 13.97 34.66 3.00
N GLU A 295 15.25 35.07 2.99
CA GLU A 295 15.68 36.36 3.55
C GLU A 295 15.03 37.60 2.88
N ASP A 296 14.51 37.46 1.66
CA ASP A 296 13.86 38.52 0.87
C ASP A 296 12.31 38.52 0.96
N GLN A 297 11.74 37.80 1.93
CA GLN A 297 10.29 37.61 2.05
C GLN A 297 9.56 38.86 2.56
N SER A 298 8.76 39.49 1.70
CA SER A 298 7.92 40.64 2.08
C SER A 298 6.50 40.27 2.50
N GLU A 299 5.98 39.13 2.00
CA GLU A 299 4.63 38.62 2.29
C GLU A 299 4.73 37.21 2.86
N TYR A 300 4.06 36.97 4.00
CA TYR A 300 4.15 35.70 4.71
C TYR A 300 2.97 34.76 4.43
N GLN A 301 1.82 35.28 3.96
CA GLN A 301 0.67 34.44 3.58
C GLN A 301 1.04 33.34 2.56
N PRO A 302 1.81 33.61 1.48
CA PRO A 302 2.24 32.57 0.55
C PRO A 302 3.06 31.44 1.21
N VAL A 303 3.86 31.75 2.25
CA VAL A 303 4.65 30.74 2.99
C VAL A 303 3.73 29.72 3.65
N TYR A 304 2.70 30.20 4.35
CA TYR A 304 1.71 29.36 5.00
C TYR A 304 0.90 28.54 4.00
N ASP A 305 0.55 29.15 2.86
CA ASP A 305 -0.19 28.50 1.79
C ASP A 305 0.60 27.36 1.13
N GLU A 306 1.87 27.61 0.80
CA GLU A 306 2.78 26.60 0.23
C GLU A 306 3.07 25.47 1.23
N PHE A 307 3.47 25.82 2.46
CA PHE A 307 3.74 24.85 3.52
C PHE A 307 2.50 23.99 3.82
N GLY A 308 1.36 24.64 4.04
CA GLY A 308 0.11 23.98 4.40
C GLY A 308 -0.38 23.04 3.32
N SER A 309 -0.23 23.41 2.04
CA SER A 309 -0.61 22.55 0.90
C SER A 309 0.25 21.29 0.79
N ILE A 310 1.57 21.42 1.01
CA ILE A 310 2.50 20.29 1.01
C ILE A 310 2.23 19.38 2.21
N LEU A 311 2.03 19.95 3.40
CA LEU A 311 1.67 19.20 4.61
C LEU A 311 0.34 18.46 4.43
N LEU A 312 -0.68 19.12 3.87
CA LEU A 312 -1.97 18.50 3.55
C LEU A 312 -1.80 17.28 2.66
N PHE A 313 -0.97 17.38 1.61
CA PHE A 313 -0.71 16.23 0.74
C PHE A 313 -0.04 15.07 1.49
N VAL A 314 0.97 15.32 2.32
CA VAL A 314 1.64 14.28 3.13
C VAL A 314 0.63 13.58 4.06
N VAL A 315 -0.16 14.37 4.80
CA VAL A 315 -1.16 13.83 5.74
C VAL A 315 -2.27 13.07 5.00
N LEU A 316 -2.71 13.57 3.84
CA LEU A 316 -3.73 12.94 3.02
C LEU A 316 -3.25 11.59 2.47
N VAL A 317 -2.03 11.53 1.95
CA VAL A 317 -1.43 10.30 1.43
C VAL A 317 -1.25 9.29 2.58
N GLN A 318 -0.76 9.73 3.75
CA GLN A 318 -0.65 8.93 4.97
C GLN A 318 -2.01 8.34 5.38
N HIS A 319 -3.04 9.18 5.47
CA HIS A 319 -4.38 8.78 5.89
C HIS A 319 -5.02 7.83 4.86
N ARG A 320 -5.00 8.20 3.58
CA ARG A 320 -5.62 7.46 2.47
C ARG A 320 -5.14 6.02 2.41
N PHE A 321 -3.83 5.80 2.54
CA PHE A 321 -3.20 4.49 2.44
C PHE A 321 -2.91 3.83 3.79
N GLY A 322 -3.35 4.44 4.90
CA GLY A 322 -3.17 3.90 6.26
C GLY A 322 -1.71 3.63 6.61
N MET A 323 -0.81 4.54 6.26
CA MET A 323 0.62 4.38 6.51
C MET A 323 0.96 4.48 7.99
N GLN A 324 1.86 3.60 8.41
CA GLN A 324 2.54 3.71 9.68
C GLN A 324 3.64 4.76 9.61
N LEU A 325 4.06 5.24 10.79
CA LEU A 325 5.02 6.34 10.89
C LEU A 325 6.43 5.98 10.39
N ASP A 326 6.82 4.71 10.52
CA ASP A 326 8.07 4.17 10.01
C ASP A 326 8.09 4.08 8.47
N GLU A 327 6.92 4.00 7.83
CA GLU A 327 6.79 3.97 6.37
C GLU A 327 6.92 5.35 5.70
N LEU A 328 7.10 6.44 6.45
CA LEU A 328 7.34 7.77 5.86
C LEU A 328 8.80 7.99 5.43
N GLY A 329 9.72 7.10 5.83
CA GLY A 329 11.15 7.26 5.53
C GLY A 329 11.83 8.39 6.31
N VAL A 330 11.25 8.78 7.46
CA VAL A 330 11.80 9.81 8.33
C VAL A 330 12.75 9.19 9.35
N GLU A 331 14.03 9.55 9.28
CA GLU A 331 15.07 8.97 10.13
C GLU A 331 15.24 9.71 11.47
N SER A 332 14.90 11.00 11.53
CA SER A 332 15.11 11.84 12.71
C SER A 332 13.93 11.76 13.67
N SER A 333 14.21 11.40 14.93
CA SER A 333 13.23 11.45 16.02
C SER A 333 12.76 12.88 16.35
N ASP A 334 13.49 13.91 15.90
CA ASP A 334 13.16 15.32 16.13
C ASP A 334 12.32 15.94 15.01
N SER A 335 11.93 15.14 13.99
CA SER A 335 11.12 15.56 12.84
C SER A 335 9.83 16.26 13.25
N PHE A 336 9.56 17.40 12.60
CA PHE A 336 8.29 18.12 12.72
C PHE A 336 7.14 17.24 12.23
N VAL A 337 7.29 16.55 11.09
CA VAL A 337 6.22 15.71 10.52
C VAL A 337 5.81 14.60 11.49
N LEU A 338 6.79 13.90 12.10
CA LEU A 338 6.50 12.86 13.08
C LEU A 338 5.84 13.41 14.35
N LYS A 339 6.27 14.59 14.83
CA LYS A 339 5.63 15.27 15.97
C LYS A 339 4.20 15.66 15.63
N TYR A 340 3.95 16.21 14.44
CA TYR A 340 2.62 16.62 13.99
C TYR A 340 1.67 15.43 13.83
N LEU A 341 2.12 14.33 13.20
CA LEU A 341 1.28 13.14 13.03
C LEU A 341 0.95 12.43 14.36
N ASN A 342 1.85 12.45 15.35
CA ASN A 342 1.60 11.86 16.68
C ASN A 342 0.81 12.77 17.63
N HIS A 343 1.11 14.07 17.63
CA HIS A 343 0.70 15.00 18.68
C HIS A 343 0.01 16.26 18.16
N GLY A 344 -0.09 16.47 16.85
CA GLY A 344 -0.65 17.69 16.27
C GLY A 344 -2.12 17.93 16.64
N SER A 345 -2.88 16.87 16.92
CA SER A 345 -4.28 16.95 17.38
C SER A 345 -4.43 16.91 18.91
N VAL A 346 -3.33 16.79 19.66
CA VAL A 346 -3.33 16.75 21.12
C VAL A 346 -3.11 18.16 21.65
N SER A 347 -4.06 18.65 22.44
CA SER A 347 -3.90 19.95 23.12
C SER A 347 -2.87 19.87 24.25
N ARG A 348 -2.14 20.97 24.46
CA ARG A 348 -1.16 21.12 25.55
C ARG A 348 -1.71 22.06 26.62
N SER A 349 -1.37 21.79 27.88
CA SER A 349 -1.67 22.71 28.97
C SER A 349 -0.93 24.03 28.77
N ILE A 350 -1.57 25.16 29.13
CA ILE A 350 -0.94 26.49 29.09
C ILE A 350 0.32 26.53 29.95
N ASP A 351 0.32 25.81 31.08
CA ASP A 351 1.46 25.73 32.00
C ASP A 351 2.66 24.98 31.40
N ASP A 352 2.43 24.14 30.39
CA ASP A 352 3.44 23.34 29.69
C ASP A 352 3.96 24.04 28.42
N LEU A 353 3.42 25.22 28.07
CA LEU A 353 3.88 26.03 26.95
C LEU A 353 5.03 26.93 27.40
N SER A 354 6.04 27.07 26.53
CA SER A 354 7.11 28.06 26.72
C SER A 354 6.56 29.49 26.67
N GLU A 355 7.33 30.46 27.15
CA GLU A 355 6.94 31.88 27.09
C GLU A 355 6.72 32.35 25.65
N HIS A 356 7.55 31.87 24.72
CA HIS A 356 7.42 32.16 23.29
C HIS A 356 6.15 31.56 22.70
N GLU A 357 5.88 30.27 22.92
CA GLU A 357 4.64 29.61 22.45
C GLU A 357 3.38 30.28 23.01
N ASN A 358 3.42 30.71 24.27
CA ASN A 358 2.32 31.47 24.89
C ASN A 358 2.09 32.83 24.21
N GLN A 359 3.16 33.54 23.84
CA GLN A 359 3.06 34.79 23.08
C GLN A 359 2.46 34.56 21.69
N LEU A 360 2.89 33.50 20.99
CA LEU A 360 2.36 33.13 19.68
C LEU A 360 0.86 32.77 19.77
N LEU A 361 0.49 31.89 20.71
CA LEU A 361 -0.89 31.49 20.95
C LEU A 361 -1.78 32.71 21.24
N GLY A 362 -1.32 33.61 22.13
CA GLY A 362 -2.02 34.85 22.43
C GLY A 362 -2.16 35.79 21.23
N GLY A 363 -1.15 35.84 20.37
CA GLY A 363 -1.17 36.57 19.10
C GLY A 363 -2.23 36.03 18.14
N TRP A 364 -2.27 34.71 17.93
CA TRP A 364 -3.25 34.05 17.07
C TRP A 364 -4.69 34.21 17.59
N ILE A 365 -4.92 34.06 18.90
CA ILE A 365 -6.24 34.29 19.50
C ILE A 365 -6.70 35.73 19.27
N LYS A 366 -5.82 36.72 19.47
CA LYS A 366 -6.16 38.13 19.17
C LYS A 366 -6.44 38.33 17.68
N GLY A 367 -5.60 37.79 16.80
CA GLY A 367 -5.79 37.95 15.36
C GLY A 367 -7.08 37.32 14.82
N LEU A 368 -7.54 36.22 15.41
CA LEU A 368 -8.76 35.53 14.99
C LEU A 368 -10.05 36.13 15.56
N PHE A 369 -10.01 36.68 16.79
CA PHE A 369 -11.23 37.10 17.50
C PHE A 369 -11.32 38.60 17.79
N ASP A 370 -10.24 39.36 17.60
CA ASP A 370 -10.23 40.83 17.69
C ASP A 370 -10.41 41.47 16.30
N THR A 371 -10.69 42.78 16.29
CA THR A 371 -11.00 43.55 15.07
C THR A 371 -9.82 43.82 14.15
N GLU A 372 -8.59 43.59 14.61
CA GLU A 372 -7.36 43.91 13.87
C GLU A 372 -6.96 42.83 12.84
N GLY A 373 -7.56 41.64 12.91
CA GLY A 373 -7.26 40.54 12.00
C GLY A 373 -5.86 39.93 12.21
N ILE A 374 -5.46 39.02 11.33
CA ILE A 374 -4.15 38.36 11.38
C ILE A 374 -3.10 39.27 10.73
N SER A 375 -2.11 39.71 11.50
CA SER A 375 -1.05 40.61 11.02
C SER A 375 0.12 39.85 10.38
N ASP A 376 0.76 40.46 9.38
CA ASP A 376 2.00 39.94 8.76
C ASP A 376 3.14 39.84 9.79
N GLU A 377 3.15 40.73 10.79
CA GLU A 377 4.10 40.68 11.90
C GLU A 377 3.97 39.38 12.70
N LEU A 378 2.74 38.94 13.02
CA LEU A 378 2.51 37.66 13.70
C LEU A 378 3.01 36.48 12.85
N MET A 379 2.70 36.50 11.56
CA MET A 379 3.15 35.45 10.61
C MET A 379 4.66 35.43 10.43
N SER A 380 5.34 36.58 10.53
CA SER A 380 6.81 36.64 10.47
C SER A 380 7.49 36.09 11.72
N MET A 381 6.81 36.17 12.87
CA MET A 381 7.32 35.73 14.17
C MET A 381 7.01 34.25 14.46
N CYS A 382 6.01 33.68 13.78
CA CYS A 382 5.56 32.31 13.98
C CYS A 382 5.90 31.49 12.74
N LYS A 383 6.67 30.42 12.86
CA LYS A 383 6.86 29.54 11.69
C LYS A 383 5.59 28.75 11.41
N PRO A 384 5.30 28.36 10.16
CA PRO A 384 4.19 27.47 9.84
C PRO A 384 4.20 26.17 10.67
N GLN A 385 5.38 25.60 10.92
CA GLN A 385 5.57 24.43 11.78
C GLN A 385 5.04 24.66 13.21
N GLU A 386 5.39 25.79 13.82
CA GLU A 386 4.96 26.13 15.18
C GLU A 386 3.46 26.38 15.25
N PHE A 387 2.93 27.10 14.25
CA PHE A 387 1.49 27.33 14.14
C PHE A 387 0.72 26.00 14.10
N HIS A 388 1.10 25.08 13.22
CA HIS A 388 0.40 23.79 13.07
C HIS A 388 0.44 22.93 14.34
N LEU A 389 1.49 23.02 15.17
CA LEU A 389 1.55 22.33 16.47
C LEU A 389 0.71 23.01 17.56
N LEU A 390 0.42 24.31 17.43
CA LEU A 390 -0.39 25.07 18.38
C LEU A 390 -1.90 25.00 18.09
N VAL A 391 -2.31 24.59 16.89
CA VAL A 391 -3.71 24.65 16.44
C VAL A 391 -4.67 23.89 17.36
N ALA A 392 -4.35 22.67 17.81
CA ALA A 392 -5.22 21.94 18.74
C ALA A 392 -5.43 22.70 20.06
N THR A 393 -4.38 23.35 20.56
CA THR A 393 -4.44 24.17 21.78
C THR A 393 -5.24 25.45 21.55
N LEU A 394 -5.10 26.08 20.38
CA LEU A 394 -5.90 27.24 19.97
C LEU A 394 -7.39 26.90 19.95
N PHE A 395 -7.77 25.75 19.41
CA PHE A 395 -9.16 25.27 19.41
C PHE A 395 -9.68 25.03 20.83
N GLU A 396 -8.90 24.35 21.67
CA GLU A 396 -9.26 24.10 23.07
C GLU A 396 -9.52 25.40 23.84
N GLN A 397 -8.58 26.36 23.76
CA GLN A 397 -8.70 27.61 24.51
C GLN A 397 -9.86 28.47 24.00
N SER A 398 -10.09 28.50 22.69
CA SER A 398 -11.22 29.22 22.09
C SER A 398 -12.56 28.64 22.55
N LEU A 399 -12.67 27.31 22.60
CA LEU A 399 -13.87 26.63 23.08
C LEU A 399 -14.09 26.85 24.58
N LYS A 400 -13.04 26.72 25.41
CA LYS A 400 -13.12 26.98 26.86
C LYS A 400 -13.54 28.42 27.15
N ALA A 401 -13.00 29.40 26.42
CA ALA A 401 -13.40 30.80 26.53
C ALA A 401 -14.89 31.00 26.20
N CYS A 402 -15.40 30.30 25.18
CA CYS A 402 -16.81 30.35 24.83
C CYS A 402 -17.71 29.69 25.90
N GLN A 403 -17.31 28.53 26.42
CA GLN A 403 -18.03 27.83 27.50
C GLN A 403 -18.06 28.63 28.81
N ALA A 404 -16.99 29.37 29.09
CA ALA A 404 -16.91 30.30 30.22
C ALA A 404 -17.70 31.61 30.01
N ASN A 405 -18.35 31.79 28.85
CA ASN A 405 -19.03 33.03 28.42
C ASN A 405 -18.11 34.26 28.34
N VAL A 406 -16.81 34.05 28.15
CA VAL A 406 -15.83 35.11 27.86
C VAL A 406 -15.90 35.49 26.38
N LEU A 407 -16.13 34.49 25.51
CA LEU A 407 -16.31 34.64 24.07
C LEU A 407 -17.77 34.29 23.70
N ALA A 408 -18.43 35.10 22.87
CA ALA A 408 -19.76 34.76 22.37
C ALA A 408 -19.67 33.68 21.28
N LEU A 409 -20.69 32.80 21.18
CA LEU A 409 -20.70 31.73 20.18
C LEU A 409 -20.60 32.26 18.74
N GLU A 410 -21.25 33.37 18.42
CA GLU A 410 -21.15 33.98 17.09
C GLU A 410 -19.75 34.53 16.80
N THR A 411 -19.04 35.05 17.82
CA THR A 411 -17.64 35.47 17.68
C THR A 411 -16.73 34.27 17.49
N LEU A 412 -16.98 33.16 18.18
CA LEU A 412 -16.26 31.89 17.97
C LEU A 412 -16.42 31.42 16.53
N ARG A 413 -17.65 31.43 16.00
CA ARG A 413 -17.93 31.02 14.61
C ARG A 413 -17.25 31.94 13.61
N GLY A 414 -17.33 33.25 13.80
CA GLY A 414 -16.63 34.22 12.95
C GLY A 414 -15.11 34.04 12.96
N GLY A 415 -14.50 33.79 14.13
CA GLY A 415 -13.06 33.50 14.22
C GLY A 415 -12.65 32.22 13.51
N PHE A 416 -13.48 31.17 13.60
CA PHE A 416 -13.26 29.91 12.88
C PHE A 416 -13.48 30.04 11.38
N GLU A 417 -14.28 30.99 10.91
CA GLU A 417 -14.42 31.28 9.48
C GLU A 417 -13.11 31.81 8.87
N TYR A 418 -12.26 32.53 9.62
CA TYR A 418 -10.93 32.93 9.14
C TYR A 418 -10.00 31.74 8.89
N LEU A 419 -10.18 30.62 9.61
CA LEU A 419 -9.39 29.40 9.38
C LEU A 419 -9.80 28.66 8.08
N LEU A 420 -10.88 29.09 7.42
CA LEU A 420 -11.31 28.59 6.12
C LEU A 420 -10.66 29.32 4.93
N GLU A 421 -9.79 30.30 5.19
CA GLU A 421 -8.96 30.90 4.15
C GLU A 421 -7.91 29.88 3.63
N PRO A 422 -7.58 29.88 2.32
CA PRO A 422 -6.73 28.86 1.69
C PRO A 422 -5.43 28.53 2.45
N PHE A 423 -4.75 29.54 2.98
CA PHE A 423 -3.45 29.41 3.63
C PHE A 423 -3.53 28.84 5.06
N LEU A 424 -4.70 28.85 5.71
CA LEU A 424 -4.92 28.25 7.03
C LEU A 424 -5.72 26.96 6.98
N LEU A 425 -6.44 26.72 5.89
CA LEU A 425 -7.34 25.58 5.71
C LEU A 425 -6.72 24.22 6.09
N PRO A 426 -5.46 23.91 5.72
CA PRO A 426 -4.80 22.68 6.15
C PRO A 426 -4.70 22.48 7.66
N SER A 427 -4.67 23.57 8.44
CA SER A 427 -4.61 23.52 9.91
C SER A 427 -5.86 22.89 10.54
N LEU A 428 -6.99 22.91 9.83
CA LEU A 428 -8.24 22.33 10.30
C LEU A 428 -8.15 20.83 10.55
N ILE A 429 -7.19 20.11 9.96
CA ILE A 429 -6.97 18.70 10.27
C ILE A 429 -6.72 18.52 11.76
N ALA A 430 -5.78 19.29 12.34
CA ALA A 430 -5.45 19.22 13.76
C ALA A 430 -6.66 19.62 14.64
N GLY A 431 -7.30 20.74 14.31
CA GLY A 431 -8.42 21.27 15.09
C GLY A 431 -9.68 20.39 15.06
N VAL A 432 -10.04 19.84 13.89
CA VAL A 432 -11.20 18.95 13.74
C VAL A 432 -10.92 17.56 14.32
N THR A 433 -9.68 17.07 14.22
CA THR A 433 -9.29 15.82 14.89
C THR A 433 -9.32 15.99 16.40
N TRP A 434 -8.92 17.15 16.92
CA TRP A 434 -9.10 17.48 18.33
C TRP A 434 -10.59 17.48 18.74
N PHE A 435 -11.47 18.11 17.96
CA PHE A 435 -12.92 18.05 18.20
C PHE A 435 -13.45 16.61 18.20
N THR A 436 -12.95 15.77 17.29
CA THR A 436 -13.26 14.34 17.23
C THR A 436 -12.96 13.66 18.57
N ASN A 437 -11.78 13.89 19.13
CA ASN A 437 -11.39 13.35 20.44
C ASN A 437 -12.28 13.91 21.56
N CYS A 438 -12.57 15.22 21.55
CA CYS A 438 -13.46 15.82 22.55
C CYS A 438 -14.87 15.23 22.52
N LEU A 439 -15.41 14.86 21.34
CA LEU A 439 -16.72 14.22 21.24
C LEU A 439 -16.77 12.86 21.95
N TRP A 440 -15.68 12.10 21.98
CA TRP A 440 -15.58 10.85 22.74
C TRP A 440 -15.58 11.05 24.25
N GLU A 441 -15.15 12.22 24.73
CA GLU A 441 -15.07 12.55 26.16
C GLU A 441 -16.37 13.15 26.74
N ILE A 442 -17.36 13.45 25.88
CA ILE A 442 -18.64 14.02 26.32
C ILE A 442 -19.44 12.99 27.13
N ASN A 443 -19.78 13.34 28.37
CA ASN A 443 -20.68 12.60 29.24
C ASN A 443 -21.97 13.40 29.52
N ASP A 444 -22.97 12.76 30.16
CA ASP A 444 -24.37 13.22 30.37
C ASP A 444 -24.59 14.62 31.00
N GLU A 445 -23.55 15.35 31.42
CA GLU A 445 -23.65 16.70 32.02
C GLU A 445 -23.53 17.83 30.96
N SER A 446 -24.39 17.79 29.95
CA SER A 446 -24.16 18.39 28.62
C SER A 446 -24.36 19.93 28.49
N LYS A 447 -23.39 20.75 28.91
CA LYS A 447 -23.20 22.12 28.37
C LYS A 447 -22.20 22.20 27.21
N ASN A 448 -21.34 21.19 27.07
CA ASN A 448 -20.24 21.21 26.11
C ASN A 448 -20.68 20.92 24.67
N ILE A 449 -21.65 20.03 24.48
CA ILE A 449 -22.16 19.64 23.16
C ILE A 449 -22.84 20.80 22.41
N ASP A 450 -23.50 21.70 23.14
CA ASP A 450 -24.21 22.86 22.59
C ASP A 450 -23.28 23.94 22.03
N THR A 451 -22.00 23.93 22.44
CA THR A 451 -20.96 24.80 21.86
C THR A 451 -20.17 24.07 20.77
N VAL A 452 -19.88 22.78 20.97
CA VAL A 452 -19.07 21.97 20.03
C VAL A 452 -19.76 21.76 18.69
N LEU A 453 -21.05 21.34 18.68
CA LEU A 453 -21.74 21.03 17.42
C LEU A 453 -21.91 22.25 16.50
N PRO A 454 -22.33 23.44 16.98
CA PRO A 454 -22.40 24.61 16.11
C PRO A 454 -21.04 25.09 15.59
N ALA A 455 -19.98 24.98 16.41
CA ALA A 455 -18.62 25.32 15.99
C ALA A 455 -18.14 24.36 14.89
N LEU A 456 -18.36 23.06 15.07
CA LEU A 456 -18.05 22.04 14.07
C LEU A 456 -18.87 22.24 12.78
N GLN A 457 -20.15 22.61 12.90
CA GLN A 457 -21.00 22.88 11.74
C GLN A 457 -20.47 24.04 10.88
N THR A 458 -19.94 25.10 11.49
CA THR A 458 -19.29 26.20 10.76
C THR A 458 -18.09 25.72 9.94
N LEU A 459 -17.29 24.81 10.50
CA LEU A 459 -16.10 24.27 9.83
C LEU A 459 -16.43 23.24 8.75
N LEU A 460 -17.47 22.42 8.95
CA LEU A 460 -17.85 21.36 8.00
C LEU A 460 -18.74 21.86 6.85
N LYS A 461 -19.59 22.85 7.12
CA LYS A 461 -20.55 23.37 6.14
C LYS A 461 -20.52 24.90 6.12
N PRO A 462 -19.45 25.48 5.56
CA PRO A 462 -19.35 26.92 5.43
C PRO A 462 -20.40 27.49 4.48
N PRO A 463 -20.88 28.73 4.71
CA PRO A 463 -21.95 29.34 3.91
C PRO A 463 -21.51 29.70 2.48
N SER A 464 -20.23 30.00 2.28
CA SER A 464 -19.65 30.35 0.98
C SER A 464 -18.15 30.07 0.98
N MET A 465 -17.63 29.53 -0.12
CA MET A 465 -16.19 29.35 -0.34
C MET A 465 -15.82 29.63 -1.80
N SER A 466 -14.59 30.07 -2.03
CA SER A 466 -14.03 30.10 -3.39
C SER A 466 -13.82 28.68 -3.93
N HIS A 467 -13.67 28.53 -5.24
CA HIS A 467 -13.42 27.23 -5.88
C HIS A 467 -12.14 26.56 -5.32
N ASP A 468 -11.07 27.33 -5.15
CA ASP A 468 -9.79 26.81 -4.65
C ASP A 468 -9.89 26.41 -3.17
N SER A 469 -10.53 27.22 -2.34
CA SER A 469 -10.74 26.91 -0.92
C SER A 469 -11.64 25.68 -0.75
N SER A 470 -12.70 25.56 -1.54
CA SER A 470 -13.58 24.38 -1.55
C SER A 470 -12.80 23.11 -1.85
N THR A 471 -11.83 23.20 -2.76
CA THR A 471 -11.03 22.05 -3.14
C THR A 471 -10.08 21.59 -2.03
N ILE A 472 -9.40 22.55 -1.37
CA ILE A 472 -8.56 22.26 -0.19
C ILE A 472 -9.42 21.74 0.96
N HIS A 473 -10.61 22.31 1.15
CA HIS A 473 -11.57 21.89 2.18
C HIS A 473 -12.03 20.45 1.99
N ASN A 474 -12.39 20.06 0.77
CA ASN A 474 -12.76 18.67 0.46
C ASN A 474 -11.61 17.69 0.77
N ALA A 475 -10.36 18.08 0.51
CA ALA A 475 -9.19 17.28 0.85
C ALA A 475 -9.01 17.16 2.37
N VAL A 476 -9.16 18.25 3.12
CA VAL A 476 -9.16 18.24 4.59
C VAL A 476 -10.27 17.34 5.14
N LEU A 477 -11.50 17.48 4.63
CA LEU A 477 -12.64 16.65 5.03
C LEU A 477 -12.38 15.16 4.74
N SER A 478 -11.69 14.84 3.64
CA SER A 478 -11.36 13.44 3.33
C SER A 478 -10.47 12.78 4.38
N VAL A 479 -9.61 13.55 5.05
CA VAL A 479 -8.74 13.10 6.15
C VAL A 479 -9.51 12.91 7.45
N VAL A 480 -10.41 13.84 7.79
CA VAL A 480 -11.11 13.81 9.09
C VAL A 480 -12.45 13.09 9.07
N SER A 481 -12.97 12.75 7.88
CA SER A 481 -14.35 12.28 7.67
C SER A 481 -14.74 11.07 8.52
N LYS A 482 -13.95 10.00 8.49
CA LYS A 482 -14.32 8.73 9.14
C LYS A 482 -14.17 8.76 10.66
N PRO A 483 -13.03 9.20 11.24
CA PRO A 483 -12.92 9.33 12.70
C PRO A 483 -14.04 10.21 13.28
N LEU A 484 -14.36 11.30 12.58
CA LEU A 484 -15.43 12.19 13.00
C LEU A 484 -16.82 11.58 12.83
N SER A 485 -17.08 10.86 11.73
CA SER A 485 -18.35 10.15 11.50
C SER A 485 -18.61 9.09 12.57
N ASP A 486 -17.57 8.33 12.98
CA ASP A 486 -17.67 7.33 14.03
C ASP A 486 -17.99 7.97 15.39
N SER A 487 -17.32 9.09 15.71
CA SER A 487 -17.53 9.87 16.94
C SER A 487 -18.94 10.48 16.98
N LEU A 488 -19.38 11.09 15.89
CA LEU A 488 -20.73 11.65 15.77
C LEU A 488 -21.81 10.57 15.82
N SER A 489 -21.56 9.40 15.23
CA SER A 489 -22.45 8.23 15.33
C SER A 489 -22.56 7.71 16.75
N HIS A 490 -21.48 7.75 17.53
CA HIS A 490 -21.51 7.43 18.96
C HIS A 490 -22.37 8.42 19.74
N VAL A 491 -22.16 9.72 19.53
CA VAL A 491 -22.96 10.78 20.17
C VAL A 491 -24.43 10.71 19.75
N GLN A 492 -24.74 10.41 18.49
CA GLN A 492 -26.12 10.24 18.03
C GLN A 492 -26.86 9.10 18.75
N ARG A 493 -26.16 8.01 19.07
CA ARG A 493 -26.75 6.89 19.84
C ARG A 493 -27.06 7.30 21.29
N GLN A 494 -26.24 8.16 21.88
CA GLN A 494 -26.47 8.69 23.22
C GLN A 494 -27.57 9.76 23.24
N TYR A 495 -27.59 10.65 22.25
CA TYR A 495 -28.51 11.79 22.14
C TYR A 495 -29.45 11.67 20.92
N ALA A 496 -30.27 10.62 20.88
CA ALA A 496 -31.12 10.29 19.73
C ALA A 496 -32.15 11.39 19.33
N SER A 497 -32.40 12.37 20.20
CA SER A 497 -33.34 13.48 19.96
C SER A 497 -32.76 14.66 19.17
N ARG A 498 -31.47 14.63 18.78
CA ARG A 498 -30.77 15.75 18.12
C ARG A 498 -30.78 15.62 16.58
N PRO A 499 -31.57 16.43 15.85
CA PRO A 499 -31.66 16.35 14.39
C PRO A 499 -30.48 16.99 13.66
N ASP A 500 -29.64 17.78 14.35
CA ASP A 500 -28.50 18.52 13.83
C ASP A 500 -27.28 17.64 13.50
N ILE A 501 -27.22 16.41 14.02
CA ILE A 501 -26.11 15.47 13.77
C ILE A 501 -26.23 14.82 12.38
N THR A 502 -27.44 14.48 11.94
CA THR A 502 -27.67 13.76 10.66
C THR A 502 -27.14 14.51 9.43
N PRO A 503 -27.37 15.84 9.29
CA PRO A 503 -26.77 16.62 8.20
C PRO A 503 -25.24 16.60 8.19
N LEU A 504 -24.58 16.58 9.35
CA LEU A 504 -23.12 16.52 9.44
C LEU A 504 -22.61 15.15 8.97
N LEU A 505 -23.24 14.06 9.40
CA LEU A 505 -22.91 12.70 8.94
C LEU A 505 -23.06 12.57 7.41
N GLN A 506 -24.08 13.21 6.82
CA GLN A 506 -24.27 13.18 5.36
C GLN A 506 -23.08 13.84 4.63
N VAL A 507 -22.64 15.01 5.10
CA VAL A 507 -21.46 15.71 4.52
C VAL A 507 -20.21 14.83 4.64
N LEU A 508 -19.95 14.23 5.81
CA LEU A 508 -18.74 13.42 6.02
C LEU A 508 -18.73 12.15 5.15
N ASN A 509 -19.88 11.49 4.97
CA ASN A 509 -19.98 10.29 4.15
C ASN A 509 -19.65 10.56 2.67
N GLU A 510 -19.98 11.74 2.14
CA GLU A 510 -19.64 12.15 0.77
C GLU A 510 -18.11 12.30 0.57
N HIS A 511 -17.37 12.57 1.64
CA HIS A 511 -15.93 12.81 1.63
C HIS A 511 -15.09 11.59 2.05
N SER A 512 -15.72 10.45 2.34
CA SER A 512 -14.99 9.23 2.69
C SER A 512 -14.21 8.69 1.47
N GLN A 513 -12.88 8.81 1.53
CA GLN A 513 -11.98 8.44 0.44
C GLN A 513 -10.91 7.41 0.79
N GLU A 514 -10.94 6.84 1.98
CA GLU A 514 -9.96 5.84 2.41
C GLU A 514 -9.90 4.62 1.48
N ARG A 515 -8.66 4.15 1.25
CA ARG A 515 -8.38 2.85 0.63
C ARG A 515 -8.07 1.77 1.68
N GLN A 516 -8.02 2.14 2.97
CA GLN A 516 -7.91 1.17 4.05
C GLN A 516 -8.99 0.11 3.84
N GLY A 517 -8.60 -1.16 3.86
CA GLY A 517 -9.46 -2.33 3.67
C GLY A 517 -10.48 -2.52 4.78
N THR A 518 -11.20 -1.47 5.18
CA THR A 518 -12.21 -1.58 6.20
C THR A 518 -13.34 -2.39 5.65
N THR A 519 -13.44 -3.62 6.13
CA THR A 519 -14.53 -4.53 5.83
C THR A 519 -15.85 -3.88 6.22
N ALA A 520 -16.79 -3.89 5.28
CA ALA A 520 -18.12 -3.38 5.54
C ALA A 520 -18.74 -4.19 6.69
N LEU A 521 -19.45 -3.51 7.60
CA LEU A 521 -20.11 -4.18 8.73
C LEU A 521 -21.00 -5.36 8.27
N ASN A 522 -21.67 -5.21 7.12
CA ASN A 522 -22.52 -6.24 6.52
C ASN A 522 -21.71 -7.46 6.06
N GLU A 523 -20.52 -7.23 5.52
CA GLU A 523 -19.63 -8.29 5.05
C GLU A 523 -19.08 -9.08 6.24
N LEU A 524 -18.58 -8.38 7.28
CA LEU A 524 -18.14 -9.02 8.52
C LEU A 524 -19.28 -9.77 9.21
N ALA A 525 -20.49 -9.20 9.23
CA ALA A 525 -21.68 -9.85 9.75
C ALA A 525 -22.00 -11.14 8.97
N SER A 526 -21.87 -11.13 7.64
CA SER A 526 -22.10 -12.31 6.81
C SER A 526 -21.14 -13.45 7.15
N TRP A 527 -19.86 -13.16 7.39
CA TRP A 527 -18.89 -14.19 7.78
C TRP A 527 -19.13 -14.70 9.20
N SER A 528 -19.43 -13.78 10.13
CA SER A 528 -19.66 -14.12 11.54
C SER A 528 -20.90 -15.00 11.78
N THR A 529 -21.89 -14.93 10.89
CA THR A 529 -23.15 -15.69 10.97
C THR A 529 -23.09 -17.05 10.28
N THR A 530 -21.93 -17.43 9.74
CA THR A 530 -21.75 -18.74 9.07
C THR A 530 -21.99 -19.88 10.06
N PRO A 531 -22.88 -20.83 9.74
CA PRO A 531 -23.21 -21.94 10.65
C PRO A 531 -21.98 -22.81 10.93
N ASN A 532 -21.94 -23.41 12.12
CA ASN A 532 -20.92 -24.37 12.56
C ASN A 532 -19.48 -23.83 12.66
N GLY A 533 -19.30 -22.54 12.94
CA GLY A 533 -17.96 -22.01 13.29
C GLY A 533 -17.69 -20.55 12.94
N GLY A 534 -18.70 -19.76 12.55
CA GLY A 534 -18.57 -18.32 12.33
C GLY A 534 -17.46 -17.98 11.34
N LEU A 535 -16.58 -17.06 11.71
CA LEU A 535 -15.48 -16.57 10.86
C LEU A 535 -14.56 -17.72 10.36
N LEU A 536 -14.18 -18.67 11.21
CA LEU A 536 -13.32 -19.79 10.80
C LEU A 536 -14.03 -20.73 9.82
N ALA A 537 -15.33 -20.97 10.01
CA ALA A 537 -16.12 -21.77 9.07
C ALA A 537 -16.29 -21.06 7.72
N ALA A 538 -16.46 -19.73 7.72
CA ALA A 538 -16.51 -18.94 6.49
C ALA A 538 -15.19 -19.03 5.72
N LEU A 539 -14.06 -18.83 6.40
CA LEU A 539 -12.73 -18.93 5.81
C LEU A 539 -12.46 -20.34 5.27
N ARG A 540 -12.87 -21.38 6.01
CA ARG A 540 -12.82 -22.77 5.57
C ARG A 540 -13.54 -22.98 4.24
N GLN A 541 -14.79 -22.52 4.13
CA GLN A 541 -15.58 -22.64 2.90
C GLN A 541 -14.91 -21.93 1.71
N THR A 542 -14.31 -20.77 1.96
CA THR A 542 -13.53 -20.04 0.94
C THR A 542 -12.33 -20.86 0.46
N ILE A 543 -11.53 -21.41 1.39
CA ILE A 543 -10.36 -22.26 1.06
C ILE A 543 -10.79 -23.48 0.25
N GLN A 544 -11.86 -24.16 0.67
CA GLN A 544 -12.39 -25.34 -0.03
C GLN A 544 -12.85 -25.00 -1.45
N SER A 545 -13.49 -23.83 -1.63
CA SER A 545 -13.92 -23.35 -2.94
C SER A 545 -12.73 -23.06 -3.87
N LEU A 546 -11.64 -22.50 -3.34
CA LEU A 546 -10.42 -22.21 -4.10
C LEU A 546 -9.64 -23.48 -4.47
N ILE A 547 -9.58 -24.46 -3.56
CA ILE A 547 -9.00 -25.78 -3.83
C ILE A 547 -9.80 -26.48 -4.93
N LEU A 548 -11.13 -26.50 -4.81
CA LEU A 548 -12.00 -27.11 -5.81
C LEU A 548 -11.78 -26.47 -7.18
N TRP A 549 -11.78 -25.14 -7.26
CA TRP A 549 -11.55 -24.39 -8.51
C TRP A 549 -10.20 -24.73 -9.15
N SER A 550 -9.14 -24.84 -8.34
CA SER A 550 -7.80 -25.21 -8.82
C SER A 550 -7.72 -26.64 -9.37
N VAL A 551 -8.61 -27.53 -8.95
CA VAL A 551 -8.64 -28.94 -9.34
C VAL A 551 -9.59 -29.19 -10.52
N THR A 552 -10.76 -28.54 -10.54
CA THR A 552 -11.84 -28.87 -11.48
C THR A 552 -11.83 -28.07 -12.77
N SER A 553 -11.25 -26.86 -12.78
CA SER A 553 -11.47 -25.91 -13.88
C SER A 553 -10.19 -25.20 -14.33
N THR A 554 -9.77 -25.48 -15.56
CA THR A 554 -8.97 -24.54 -16.36
C THR A 554 -9.81 -23.37 -16.88
N GLU A 555 -11.14 -23.55 -16.93
CA GLU A 555 -12.14 -22.60 -17.44
C GLU A 555 -13.28 -22.47 -16.42
N GLY A 556 -13.68 -21.24 -16.09
CA GLY A 556 -14.75 -20.97 -15.13
C GLY A 556 -14.52 -19.72 -14.30
N SER A 557 -15.62 -19.18 -13.74
CA SER A 557 -15.59 -17.96 -12.94
C SER A 557 -14.75 -18.13 -11.67
N PRO A 558 -13.99 -17.08 -11.27
CA PRO A 558 -13.21 -17.14 -10.05
C PRO A 558 -14.11 -17.21 -8.82
N PRO A 559 -13.74 -17.99 -7.78
CA PRO A 559 -14.45 -17.99 -6.51
C PRO A 559 -14.44 -16.60 -5.88
N SER A 560 -15.55 -16.24 -5.20
CA SER A 560 -15.63 -15.00 -4.43
C SER A 560 -14.63 -15.01 -3.29
N TYR A 561 -13.48 -14.38 -3.49
CA TYR A 561 -12.39 -14.29 -2.53
C TYR A 561 -12.08 -12.82 -2.27
N THR A 562 -11.73 -12.51 -1.03
CA THR A 562 -11.25 -11.20 -0.63
C THR A 562 -10.18 -11.35 0.43
N HIS A 563 -9.08 -10.63 0.28
CA HIS A 563 -8.00 -10.74 1.24
C HIS A 563 -8.41 -10.20 2.62
N ARG A 564 -9.35 -9.23 2.67
CA ARG A 564 -10.01 -8.74 3.90
C ARG A 564 -10.49 -9.86 4.81
N GLN A 565 -11.07 -10.94 4.26
CA GLN A 565 -11.59 -12.06 5.06
C GLN A 565 -10.48 -12.72 5.87
N LEU A 566 -9.31 -12.94 5.26
CA LEU A 566 -8.17 -13.56 5.91
C LEU A 566 -7.55 -12.60 6.95
N THR A 567 -7.32 -11.35 6.58
CA THR A 567 -6.71 -10.34 7.47
C THR A 567 -7.57 -10.01 8.68
N ASP A 568 -8.90 -9.91 8.51
CA ASP A 568 -9.80 -9.64 9.63
C ASP A 568 -9.98 -10.86 10.54
N THR A 569 -10.04 -12.07 9.97
CA THR A 569 -10.07 -13.29 10.79
C THR A 569 -8.80 -13.39 11.63
N LEU A 570 -7.63 -13.05 11.07
CA LEU A 570 -6.37 -12.96 11.81
C LEU A 570 -6.42 -11.89 12.91
N ARG A 571 -6.90 -10.68 12.60
CA ARG A 571 -7.00 -9.57 13.54
C ARG A 571 -7.92 -9.89 14.72
N ILE A 572 -9.02 -10.61 14.47
CA ILE A 572 -10.06 -10.90 15.48
C ILE A 572 -9.74 -12.16 16.29
N LEU A 573 -9.28 -13.24 15.65
CA LEU A 573 -9.09 -14.56 16.29
C LEU A 573 -7.63 -14.92 16.58
N GLY A 574 -6.68 -14.14 16.06
CA GLY A 574 -5.24 -14.34 16.22
C GLY A 574 -4.65 -15.36 15.24
N ALA A 575 -3.33 -15.22 15.00
CA ALA A 575 -2.57 -16.08 14.12
C ALA A 575 -2.62 -17.59 14.49
N PRO A 576 -2.58 -18.01 15.76
CA PRO A 576 -2.65 -19.44 16.11
C PRO A 576 -3.94 -20.13 15.64
N SER A 577 -5.09 -19.51 15.92
CA SER A 577 -6.40 -20.05 15.55
C SER A 577 -6.54 -20.24 14.03
N VAL A 578 -6.05 -19.26 13.26
CA VAL A 578 -6.09 -19.30 11.80
C VAL A 578 -5.09 -20.31 11.26
N LEU A 579 -3.85 -20.37 11.78
CA LEU A 579 -2.86 -21.33 11.32
C LEU A 579 -3.33 -22.77 11.54
N HIS A 580 -3.92 -23.08 12.70
CA HIS A 580 -4.47 -24.42 12.95
C HIS A 580 -5.53 -24.80 11.92
N LEU A 581 -6.46 -23.89 11.60
CA LEU A 581 -7.45 -24.10 10.54
C LEU A 581 -6.78 -24.39 9.19
N LEU A 582 -5.75 -23.62 8.81
CA LEU A 582 -5.02 -23.82 7.56
C LEU A 582 -4.34 -25.19 7.53
N ILE A 583 -3.68 -25.59 8.61
CA ILE A 583 -3.03 -26.91 8.73
C ILE A 583 -4.05 -28.04 8.65
N ASP A 584 -5.20 -27.90 9.31
CA ASP A 584 -6.28 -28.90 9.27
C ASP A 584 -6.77 -29.08 7.82
N GLU A 585 -7.03 -27.99 7.08
CA GLU A 585 -7.40 -28.09 5.66
C GLU A 585 -6.28 -28.68 4.79
N ALA A 586 -5.01 -28.31 4.98
CA ALA A 586 -3.92 -28.93 4.22
C ALA A 586 -3.79 -30.45 4.46
N THR A 587 -4.19 -30.91 5.66
CA THR A 587 -4.06 -32.31 6.09
C THR A 587 -5.26 -33.16 5.66
N GLU A 588 -6.48 -32.62 5.72
CA GLU A 588 -7.73 -33.35 5.42
C GLU A 588 -8.04 -33.44 3.92
N GLN A 589 -7.45 -32.57 3.10
CA GLN A 589 -7.77 -32.50 1.67
C GLN A 589 -7.12 -33.63 0.86
N ALA A 590 -7.91 -34.27 0.00
CA ALA A 590 -7.43 -35.32 -0.89
C ALA A 590 -6.34 -34.82 -1.87
N ASN A 591 -6.40 -33.54 -2.25
CA ASN A 591 -5.40 -32.86 -3.09
C ASN A 591 -4.47 -32.01 -2.21
N SER A 592 -3.75 -32.67 -1.29
CA SER A 592 -2.90 -32.00 -0.29
C SER A 592 -1.87 -31.04 -0.92
N ASP A 593 -1.32 -31.33 -2.11
CA ASP A 593 -0.35 -30.44 -2.75
C ASP A 593 -0.93 -29.10 -3.23
N VAL A 594 -2.17 -29.11 -3.74
CA VAL A 594 -2.91 -27.90 -4.15
C VAL A 594 -3.24 -27.07 -2.91
N ALA A 595 -3.71 -27.73 -1.84
CA ALA A 595 -3.99 -27.08 -0.57
C ALA A 595 -2.73 -26.45 0.03
N LEU A 596 -1.61 -27.17 0.03
CA LEU A 596 -0.32 -26.70 0.51
C LEU A 596 0.16 -25.47 -0.27
N ASP A 597 0.03 -25.44 -1.59
CA ASP A 597 0.41 -24.27 -2.40
C ASP A 597 -0.43 -23.04 -2.03
N LEU A 598 -1.76 -23.19 -2.00
CA LEU A 598 -2.70 -22.12 -1.64
C LEU A 598 -2.39 -21.53 -0.26
N ILE A 599 -2.21 -22.40 0.73
CA ILE A 599 -1.96 -22.02 2.12
C ILE A 599 -0.58 -21.38 2.26
N THR A 600 0.43 -21.86 1.53
CA THR A 600 1.76 -21.22 1.49
C THR A 600 1.63 -19.76 1.06
N VAL A 601 0.89 -19.48 -0.01
CA VAL A 601 0.67 -18.10 -0.48
C VAL A 601 -0.14 -17.26 0.51
N MET A 602 -1.16 -17.84 1.15
CA MET A 602 -1.93 -17.14 2.21
C MET A 602 -1.05 -16.74 3.42
N ILE A 603 -0.10 -17.58 3.81
CA ILE A 603 0.85 -17.27 4.89
C ILE A 603 1.82 -16.16 4.49
N LEU A 604 2.36 -16.22 3.27
CA LEU A 604 3.29 -15.19 2.76
C LEU A 604 2.60 -13.82 2.67
N THR A 605 1.42 -13.76 2.06
CA THR A 605 0.69 -12.51 1.82
C THR A 605 0.26 -11.78 3.10
N THR A 606 0.03 -12.52 4.19
CA THR A 606 -0.35 -11.94 5.50
C THR A 606 0.84 -11.51 6.35
N SER A 607 2.04 -11.98 6.03
CA SER A 607 3.28 -11.61 6.71
C SER A 607 3.77 -10.21 6.34
N HIS A 608 3.38 -9.71 5.15
CA HIS A 608 3.70 -8.35 4.68
C HIS A 608 2.69 -7.29 5.13
N SER A 609 1.44 -7.67 5.39
CA SER A 609 0.35 -6.76 5.76
C SER A 609 0.24 -6.47 7.27
N THR A 610 1.06 -7.12 8.10
CA THR A 610 1.04 -7.00 9.56
C THR A 610 2.22 -6.21 10.11
N LEU A 611 2.53 -5.06 9.49
CA LEU A 611 3.36 -4.04 10.12
C LEU A 611 2.48 -3.19 11.05
N GLN A 612 2.13 -3.77 12.21
CA GLN A 612 1.56 -3.01 13.33
C GLN A 612 2.69 -2.49 14.22
N SER A 613 2.71 -1.17 14.38
CA SER A 613 3.42 -0.34 15.37
C SER A 613 4.39 -1.02 16.36
N ALA A 614 5.62 -0.51 16.39
CA ALA A 614 6.65 -0.82 17.38
C ALA A 614 6.31 -0.43 18.84
N THR A 615 5.16 0.19 19.11
CA THR A 615 4.76 0.59 20.48
C THR A 615 3.69 -0.29 21.11
N SER A 616 3.14 -1.26 20.36
CA SER A 616 2.24 -2.29 20.88
C SER A 616 2.87 -3.66 20.66
N LYS A 617 2.81 -4.58 21.63
CA LYS A 617 3.38 -5.94 21.54
C LYS A 617 3.18 -6.51 20.14
N ARG A 618 4.28 -6.69 19.38
CA ARG A 618 4.27 -7.25 18.02
C ARG A 618 3.38 -8.49 18.00
N GLN A 619 2.23 -8.41 17.32
CA GLN A 619 1.36 -9.56 17.16
C GLN A 619 2.11 -10.60 16.32
N LEU A 620 2.06 -11.87 16.74
CA LEU A 620 2.71 -12.96 16.00
C LEU A 620 2.08 -13.06 14.61
N THR A 621 2.90 -13.11 13.56
CA THR A 621 2.45 -13.36 12.18
C THR A 621 2.17 -14.85 11.97
N LEU A 622 1.47 -15.21 10.88
CA LEU A 622 1.28 -16.63 10.53
C LEU A 622 2.61 -17.36 10.33
N ARG A 623 3.62 -16.69 9.75
CA ARG A 623 4.98 -17.24 9.61
C ARG A 623 5.65 -17.45 10.96
N ASP A 624 5.51 -16.51 11.90
CA ASP A 624 6.07 -16.66 13.26
C ASP A 624 5.45 -17.86 13.99
N VAL A 625 4.12 -18.01 13.94
CA VAL A 625 3.44 -19.15 14.57
C VAL A 625 3.82 -20.46 13.88
N LEU A 626 3.94 -20.49 12.56
CA LEU A 626 4.39 -21.68 11.81
C LEU A 626 5.81 -22.08 12.20
N GLN A 627 6.70 -21.10 12.41
CA GLN A 627 8.05 -21.34 12.89
C GLN A 627 8.08 -21.94 14.30
N ILE A 628 7.17 -21.50 15.19
CA ILE A 628 7.03 -22.04 16.54
C ILE A 628 6.51 -23.49 16.49
N GLU A 629 5.44 -23.75 15.73
CA GLU A 629 4.88 -25.10 15.54
C GLU A 629 5.92 -26.05 14.94
N PHE A 630 6.70 -25.56 13.96
CA PHE A 630 7.80 -26.32 13.34
C PHE A 630 8.85 -26.80 14.35
N GLN A 631 9.17 -25.98 15.36
CA GLN A 631 10.13 -26.35 16.42
C GLN A 631 9.62 -27.48 17.32
N THR A 632 8.29 -27.66 17.40
CA THR A 632 7.64 -28.71 18.22
C THR A 632 7.19 -29.93 17.43
N VAL A 633 7.52 -30.02 16.13
CA VAL A 633 7.07 -31.08 15.21
C VAL A 633 7.41 -32.47 15.70
N ASP A 634 8.58 -32.66 16.31
CA ASP A 634 9.05 -34.00 16.70
C ASP A 634 8.25 -34.57 17.90
N GLU A 635 7.74 -33.70 18.76
CA GLU A 635 6.78 -34.08 19.81
C GLU A 635 5.41 -34.39 19.20
N LEU A 636 4.95 -33.54 18.28
CA LEU A 636 3.66 -33.69 17.61
C LEU A 636 3.61 -34.96 16.75
N ALA A 637 4.71 -35.36 16.12
CA ALA A 637 4.80 -36.55 15.29
C ALA A 637 4.48 -37.84 16.07
N ARG A 638 4.67 -37.83 17.40
CA ARG A 638 4.33 -38.96 18.28
C ARG A 638 2.81 -39.12 18.47
N THR A 639 2.06 -38.04 18.36
CA THR A 639 0.60 -38.01 18.56
C THR A 639 -0.18 -37.93 17.25
N ASP A 640 0.33 -37.19 16.27
CA ASP A 640 -0.34 -36.87 15.00
C ASP A 640 0.70 -36.70 13.89
N ALA A 641 1.18 -37.83 13.38
CA ALA A 641 2.15 -37.90 12.28
C ALA A 641 1.70 -37.17 10.99
N PRO A 642 0.43 -37.27 10.50
CA PRO A 642 0.05 -36.55 9.28
C PRO A 642 0.09 -35.04 9.46
N ARG A 643 -0.40 -34.51 10.59
CA ARG A 643 -0.32 -33.08 10.90
C ARG A 643 1.13 -32.59 10.99
N ALA A 644 1.99 -33.35 11.67
CA ALA A 644 3.42 -33.06 11.77
C ALA A 644 4.10 -33.01 10.38
N SER A 645 3.78 -33.95 9.48
CA SER A 645 4.28 -33.95 8.11
C SER A 645 3.81 -32.73 7.31
N THR A 646 2.55 -32.30 7.48
CA THR A 646 2.00 -31.11 6.83
C THR A 646 2.75 -29.85 7.28
N ILE A 647 3.02 -29.69 8.57
CA ILE A 647 3.76 -28.54 9.12
C ILE A 647 5.16 -28.47 8.53
N VAL A 648 5.89 -29.59 8.45
CA VAL A 648 7.23 -29.62 7.85
C VAL A 648 7.21 -29.17 6.39
N ARG A 649 6.29 -29.71 5.58
CA ARG A 649 6.15 -29.35 4.17
C ARG A 649 5.80 -27.87 3.99
N LEU A 650 4.86 -27.39 4.80
CA LEU A 650 4.41 -26.01 4.74
C LEU A 650 5.51 -25.02 5.13
N HIS A 651 6.21 -25.29 6.24
CA HIS A 651 7.34 -24.49 6.69
C HIS A 651 8.43 -24.40 5.62
N ARG A 652 8.86 -25.54 5.05
CA ARG A 652 9.85 -25.57 3.98
C ARG A 652 9.43 -24.77 2.74
N ARG A 653 8.16 -24.87 2.33
CA ARG A 653 7.64 -24.12 1.17
C ARG A 653 7.57 -22.61 1.43
N VAL A 654 7.14 -22.20 2.63
CA VAL A 654 7.10 -20.79 3.05
C VAL A 654 8.52 -20.22 3.07
N GLU A 655 9.47 -20.90 3.70
CA GLU A 655 10.86 -20.43 3.77
C GLU A 655 11.54 -20.41 2.40
N ALA A 656 11.27 -21.38 1.52
CA ALA A 656 11.82 -21.40 0.17
C ALA A 656 11.35 -20.19 -0.67
N LEU A 657 10.08 -19.79 -0.53
CA LEU A 657 9.51 -18.63 -1.23
C LEU A 657 9.84 -17.30 -0.56
N ALA A 658 10.13 -17.29 0.73
CA ALA A 658 10.48 -16.09 1.50
C ALA A 658 11.98 -15.80 1.57
N ALA A 659 12.83 -16.75 1.15
CA ALA A 659 14.28 -16.58 1.19
C ALA A 659 14.71 -15.47 0.22
N PRO A 660 15.42 -14.43 0.69
CA PRO A 660 16.00 -13.46 -0.22
C PRO A 660 17.03 -14.17 -1.09
N LYS A 661 16.98 -13.98 -2.41
CA LYS A 661 18.07 -14.42 -3.26
C LYS A 661 19.29 -13.58 -2.90
N VAL A 662 20.31 -14.23 -2.32
CA VAL A 662 21.66 -13.68 -2.37
C VAL A 662 22.01 -13.62 -3.85
N ASP A 663 22.32 -12.43 -4.36
CA ASP A 663 22.89 -12.27 -5.69
C ASP A 663 24.06 -13.27 -5.81
N ALA A 664 23.81 -14.38 -6.51
CA ALA A 664 24.87 -15.17 -7.06
C ALA A 664 25.56 -14.22 -8.04
N GLY A 665 26.74 -13.76 -7.64
CA GLY A 665 27.33 -12.52 -8.10
C GLY A 665 27.23 -12.28 -9.59
N VAL A 666 27.02 -11.01 -9.91
CA VAL A 666 27.44 -10.31 -11.13
C VAL A 666 28.38 -11.16 -11.99
N ALA A 667 27.80 -12.02 -12.81
CA ALA A 667 28.35 -12.29 -14.12
C ALA A 667 27.88 -11.12 -14.96
N GLU A 668 28.63 -10.02 -14.89
CA GLU A 668 28.69 -9.01 -15.94
C GLU A 668 29.13 -9.73 -17.22
N ASN A 669 28.17 -10.34 -17.92
CA ASN A 669 28.37 -10.87 -19.25
C ASN A 669 27.59 -9.99 -20.21
N GLY A 670 28.29 -8.94 -20.64
CA GLY A 670 28.46 -8.62 -22.05
C GLY A 670 27.25 -8.81 -22.94
N PHE A 671 26.34 -7.83 -22.95
CA PHE A 671 25.46 -7.61 -24.09
C PHE A 671 25.24 -6.11 -24.36
N MET A 672 26.33 -5.33 -24.31
CA MET A 672 26.36 -3.94 -24.79
C MET A 672 27.69 -3.65 -25.51
N ALA A 673 27.95 -4.36 -26.62
CA ALA A 673 28.95 -3.95 -27.61
C ALA A 673 28.85 -4.80 -28.90
N ALA A 674 27.72 -4.73 -29.61
CA ALA A 674 27.63 -5.25 -30.97
C ALA A 674 26.72 -4.39 -31.86
N VAL A 675 26.95 -3.08 -31.86
CA VAL A 675 26.63 -2.23 -33.01
C VAL A 675 27.93 -1.54 -33.44
N GLY A 676 28.80 -2.34 -34.06
CA GLY A 676 29.96 -1.85 -34.77
C GLY A 676 29.51 -1.21 -36.09
N ARG A 677 29.59 0.12 -36.16
CA ARG A 677 29.75 0.84 -37.42
C ARG A 677 31.02 0.33 -38.13
N ASN A 678 30.90 0.11 -39.43
CA ASN A 678 31.95 -0.35 -40.35
C ASN A 678 33.32 0.35 -40.18
N GLY A 679 34.41 -0.42 -40.25
CA GLY A 679 35.72 0.05 -40.76
C GLY A 679 37.02 -0.54 -40.17
N GLU A 680 37.40 -1.78 -40.55
CA GLU A 680 38.78 -2.38 -40.65
C GLU A 680 39.74 -2.42 -39.41
N PRO A 681 40.88 -3.17 -39.41
CA PRO A 681 40.95 -4.52 -38.84
C PRO A 681 41.90 -4.71 -37.63
N ALA A 682 41.60 -5.80 -36.90
CA ALA A 682 42.27 -6.54 -35.83
C ALA A 682 43.75 -6.25 -35.46
N ALA A 683 43.99 -6.16 -34.14
CA ALA A 683 45.27 -6.42 -33.46
C ALA A 683 45.09 -7.51 -32.37
N ASP A 684 46.16 -8.27 -32.16
CA ASP A 684 46.28 -9.62 -31.57
C ASP A 684 45.77 -9.83 -30.12
N ILE A 685 45.30 -11.06 -29.88
CA ILE A 685 44.72 -11.59 -28.62
C ILE A 685 45.78 -11.90 -27.55
N ASP A 686 47.07 -11.88 -27.89
CA ASP A 686 48.14 -12.32 -26.98
C ASP A 686 48.58 -11.26 -25.94
N ASP A 687 48.25 -9.98 -26.13
CA ASP A 687 48.61 -8.93 -25.15
C ASP A 687 47.68 -8.88 -23.92
N VAL A 688 46.45 -9.40 -24.03
CA VAL A 688 45.45 -9.35 -22.94
C VAL A 688 45.70 -10.42 -21.87
N LEU A 689 46.42 -11.50 -22.22
CA LEU A 689 46.71 -12.58 -21.28
C LEU A 689 47.88 -12.27 -20.32
N GLY A 690 48.71 -11.27 -20.62
CA GLY A 690 49.85 -10.90 -19.78
C GLY A 690 49.48 -10.06 -18.55
N GLU A 691 48.36 -9.34 -18.58
CA GLU A 691 47.96 -8.46 -17.46
C GLU A 691 47.17 -9.20 -16.37
N ALA A 692 46.48 -10.31 -16.71
CA ALA A 692 45.67 -11.08 -15.74
C ALA A 692 46.50 -11.92 -14.74
N GLU A 693 47.75 -12.25 -15.05
CA GLU A 693 48.61 -13.03 -14.14
C GLU A 693 49.28 -12.18 -13.05
N ASN A 694 49.38 -10.86 -13.21
CA ASN A 694 49.99 -9.98 -12.22
C ASN A 694 49.02 -9.62 -11.07
N ASP A 695 47.72 -9.56 -11.33
CA ASP A 695 46.73 -9.18 -10.32
C ASP A 695 46.42 -10.31 -9.32
N LEU A 696 46.65 -11.56 -9.70
CA LEU A 696 46.46 -12.71 -8.81
C LEU A 696 47.55 -12.83 -7.73
N ALA A 697 48.74 -12.26 -7.97
CA ALA A 697 49.86 -12.28 -7.01
C ALA A 697 49.68 -11.27 -5.86
N THR A 698 48.89 -10.21 -6.09
CA THR A 698 48.70 -9.11 -5.12
C THR A 698 47.62 -9.42 -4.07
N ALA A 699 46.68 -10.33 -4.39
CA ALA A 699 45.56 -10.69 -3.52
C ALA A 699 45.91 -11.68 -2.40
N GLN A 700 47.02 -12.42 -2.52
CA GLN A 700 47.46 -13.40 -1.52
C GLN A 700 48.27 -12.80 -0.34
N GLY A 701 48.66 -11.53 -0.42
CA GLY A 701 49.40 -10.85 0.65
C GLY A 701 48.56 -10.29 1.81
N TYR A 702 47.23 -10.21 1.65
CA TYR A 702 46.36 -9.53 2.63
C TYR A 702 45.66 -10.46 3.64
N LEU A 703 45.77 -11.79 3.49
CA LEU A 703 45.11 -12.76 4.37
C LEU A 703 45.95 -13.20 5.58
N ASP A 704 47.23 -12.80 5.66
CA ASP A 704 48.15 -13.22 6.73
C ASP A 704 48.38 -12.20 7.85
N SER A 705 47.63 -11.09 7.90
CA SER A 705 47.78 -10.07 8.97
C SER A 705 46.45 -9.60 9.57
N GLY A 706 45.85 -10.41 10.44
CA GLY A 706 44.62 -10.00 11.13
C GLY A 706 44.18 -10.92 12.26
N ASN A 707 45.06 -11.21 13.23
CA ASN A 707 44.69 -12.03 14.39
C ASN A 707 45.14 -11.36 15.70
N THR A 708 44.41 -10.36 16.19
CA THR A 708 44.42 -10.00 17.63
C THR A 708 43.22 -9.15 18.07
N THR A 709 42.69 -9.52 19.25
CA THR A 709 41.85 -8.78 20.21
C THR A 709 40.32 -8.69 20.02
N LEU A 710 39.67 -9.63 20.71
CA LEU A 710 38.30 -9.65 21.24
C LEU A 710 38.27 -8.97 22.64
N LEU A 711 37.16 -8.29 22.95
CA LEU A 711 36.49 -8.09 24.27
C LEU A 711 36.23 -6.63 24.69
N GLY A 712 34.93 -6.34 24.84
CA GLY A 712 34.40 -5.40 25.83
C GLY A 712 33.44 -4.37 25.27
N LEU A 713 32.12 -4.57 25.47
CA LEU A 713 31.35 -3.77 26.44
C LEU A 713 29.89 -4.23 26.47
N ALA A 714 29.44 -4.47 27.70
CA ALA A 714 28.06 -4.45 28.13
C ALA A 714 27.56 -3.00 28.26
#